data_AF-A0A0K0DM64-F1
#
_entry.id   AF-A0A0K0DM64-F1
#
_cell.length_a   1.000
_cell.length_b   1.000
_cell.length_c   1.000
_cell.angle_alpha   90.00
_cell.angle_beta   90.00
_cell.angle_gamma   90.00
#
_symmetry.space_group_name_H-M   'P 1'
#
loop_
_entity.id
_entity.type
_entity.pdbx_description
1 polymer ?
#
loop_
_entity_poly.entity_id
_entity_poly.type
_entity_poly.pdbx_seq_one_letter_code
_entity_poly.pdbx_strand_id
1 'polypeptide(L)'
;MLLAKISRFSPNTSNLRISTVYPNIHGKDNESTPLFNQRVLRTLLESDIIRQISTVLLPRKTLISALALASRWFSCRGLLEFDGMFLACFMVHLLNRNVVAEQQDLLTVLRNFFLAIVSWDTSSPTGFYPDDLDSSVVSAHLSAFPVIFLDTTGYFNIASGISMESLLLVKADVAHSLTLLEDYLSFDALFLESHRFYSLFDHYFRLDLSPKCLESLCTISDLLLDTVDENDRIANFTKMFIARIHECMDERFDNVYIQRLQCGKLHLASFLIGFRVGRGWANPITVGPLATDPKAREFRQLWKEKTQLRKFSDARICECMIWADTTSVAVPYSILQFIVANTEQGTIEDGCRVPAQRAIPPYTATVTVHLKLEYSGKWGDTIDGVLHLSAAFYIEDGVAFNLVLVLDKVLKILERRVVEMKSNGASQIEMSLEGQRLEKWKKRWLSVHYMTSAVHDLALEMIVVSVFEDVAQPPPQTSVAAFRRVLELICRHNWTARPLLIDFDNAWDEKEIAKLEENFVKMRPILPPMVIITNEDPTGAKWTREGPTPLLLKRIVGLSESMFAFSNVDVSIYDAVIEVYPKVVVRRGVNDAVKMPRNVDALPVLNFDPVDDFVCALNAHFQHVALFFWNKYGGDRIGIKWKPHEIEVPAKVR
;
A
#
# COMPACT_ATOMS: atom_id res chain seq x y z
N MET A 1 7.65 38.29 -28.98
CA MET A 1 8.71 38.03 -29.97
C MET A 1 9.24 36.64 -29.67
N LEU A 2 9.06 35.66 -30.55
CA LEU A 2 9.53 34.29 -30.28
C LEU A 2 11.07 34.28 -30.31
N LEU A 3 11.70 33.87 -29.20
CA LEU A 3 13.16 33.87 -29.05
C LEU A 3 13.86 32.83 -29.95
N ALA A 4 13.14 31.83 -30.43
CA ALA A 4 13.62 30.80 -31.36
C ALA A 4 12.47 30.27 -32.23
N LYS A 5 12.80 29.65 -33.38
CA LYS A 5 11.81 29.00 -34.26
C LYS A 5 11.38 27.65 -33.65
N ILE A 6 10.10 27.51 -33.32
CA ILE A 6 9.50 26.33 -32.66
C ILE A 6 9.87 25.01 -33.37
N SER A 7 9.83 24.98 -34.71
CA SER A 7 10.18 23.79 -35.50
C SER A 7 11.62 23.28 -35.35
N ARG A 8 12.52 24.04 -34.68
CA ARG A 8 13.88 23.58 -34.35
C ARG A 8 13.94 22.70 -33.10
N PHE A 9 12.84 22.56 -32.35
CA PHE A 9 12.74 21.71 -31.16
C PHE A 9 11.89 20.45 -31.41
N SER A 10 11.81 20.00 -32.67
CA SER A 10 11.22 18.71 -33.02
C SER A 10 11.93 17.57 -32.28
N PRO A 11 11.26 16.49 -31.83
CA PRO A 11 11.88 15.44 -31.02
C PRO A 11 13.14 14.81 -31.61
N ASN A 12 13.24 14.73 -32.94
CA ASN A 12 14.39 14.21 -33.69
C ASN A 12 15.59 15.17 -33.80
N THR A 13 15.49 16.40 -33.30
CA THR A 13 16.58 17.39 -33.36
C THR A 13 17.46 17.36 -32.12
N SER A 14 18.76 17.54 -32.32
CA SER A 14 19.72 17.72 -31.23
C SER A 14 19.91 19.22 -30.95
N ASN A 15 19.52 19.68 -29.76
CA ASN A 15 19.77 21.05 -29.29
C ASN A 15 20.61 21.11 -28.00
N LEU A 16 20.92 19.96 -27.38
CA LEU A 16 21.80 19.85 -26.22
C LEU A 16 23.06 19.05 -26.59
N ARG A 17 24.21 19.71 -26.61
CA ARG A 17 25.51 19.06 -26.81
C ARG A 17 25.99 18.46 -25.50
N ILE A 18 26.04 17.14 -25.43
CA ILE A 18 26.48 16.41 -24.25
C ILE A 18 27.91 16.79 -23.84
N SER A 19 28.79 17.10 -24.79
CA SER A 19 30.17 17.56 -24.52
C SER A 19 30.24 18.91 -23.80
N THR A 20 29.19 19.73 -23.89
CA THR A 20 29.10 21.04 -23.21
C THR A 20 28.68 20.89 -21.74
N VAL A 21 27.92 19.84 -21.41
CA VAL A 21 27.52 19.50 -20.04
C VAL A 21 28.56 18.60 -19.36
N TYR A 22 29.11 17.65 -20.11
CA TYR A 22 30.05 16.63 -19.64
C TYR A 22 31.31 16.64 -20.52
N PRO A 23 32.35 17.42 -20.18
CA PRO A 23 33.55 17.60 -21.02
C PRO A 23 34.31 16.32 -21.37
N ASN A 24 34.12 15.26 -20.58
CA ASN A 24 34.79 13.97 -20.76
C ASN A 24 34.09 13.04 -21.78
N ILE A 25 32.99 13.47 -22.41
CA ILE A 25 32.18 12.67 -23.33
C ILE A 25 32.19 13.30 -24.71
N HIS A 26 32.49 12.48 -25.72
CA HIS A 26 32.61 12.90 -27.12
C HIS A 26 31.84 11.93 -28.03
N GLY A 27 31.47 12.39 -29.23
CA GLY A 27 30.87 11.57 -30.29
C GLY A 27 29.33 11.47 -30.27
N LYS A 28 28.67 11.77 -29.14
CA LYS A 28 27.20 11.71 -29.00
C LYS A 28 26.48 13.06 -29.18
N ASP A 29 27.20 14.14 -29.54
CA ASP A 29 26.65 15.50 -29.68
C ASP A 29 25.59 15.69 -30.80
N ASN A 30 25.39 14.69 -31.66
CA ASN A 30 24.39 14.71 -32.73
C ASN A 30 23.14 13.87 -32.40
N GLU A 31 23.11 13.17 -31.26
CA GLU A 31 21.95 12.38 -30.86
C GLU A 31 20.77 13.30 -30.50
N SER A 32 19.55 12.87 -30.80
CA SER A 32 18.34 13.68 -30.60
C SER A 32 18.05 13.91 -29.12
N THR A 33 17.60 15.11 -28.76
CA THR A 33 17.42 15.55 -27.36
C THR A 33 15.95 15.89 -27.07
N PRO A 34 15.02 14.91 -27.18
CA PRO A 34 13.58 15.15 -27.11
C PRO A 34 13.11 15.76 -25.78
N LEU A 35 13.58 15.27 -24.63
CA LEU A 35 13.18 15.77 -23.30
C LEU A 35 13.63 17.21 -23.08
N PHE A 36 14.88 17.53 -23.43
CA PHE A 36 15.37 18.91 -23.39
C PHE A 36 14.57 19.82 -24.32
N ASN A 37 14.31 19.37 -25.56
CA ASN A 37 13.50 20.12 -26.52
C ASN A 37 12.10 20.43 -25.98
N GLN A 38 11.41 19.43 -25.40
CA GLN A 38 10.08 19.62 -24.81
C GLN A 38 10.10 20.53 -23.58
N ARG A 39 11.16 20.49 -22.75
CA ARG A 39 11.35 21.40 -21.61
C ARG A 39 11.54 22.86 -22.04
N VAL A 40 12.30 23.09 -23.11
CA VAL A 40 12.46 24.42 -23.71
C VAL A 40 11.14 24.90 -24.31
N LEU A 41 10.44 24.05 -25.08
CA LEU A 41 9.13 24.38 -25.65
C LEU A 41 8.08 24.71 -24.58
N ARG A 42 8.03 23.95 -23.48
CA ARG A 42 7.19 24.27 -22.32
C ARG A 42 7.46 25.68 -21.82
N THR A 43 8.73 26.00 -21.55
CA THR A 43 9.17 27.33 -21.07
C THR A 43 8.76 28.46 -22.03
N LEU A 44 8.75 28.20 -23.35
CA LEU A 44 8.40 29.19 -24.37
C LEU A 44 6.88 29.34 -24.60
N LEU A 45 6.08 28.28 -24.40
CA LEU A 45 4.68 28.21 -24.85
C LEU A 45 3.66 28.14 -23.70
N GLU A 46 4.04 27.70 -22.51
CA GLU A 46 3.14 27.46 -21.36
C GLU A 46 2.27 28.69 -21.02
N SER A 47 2.85 29.90 -20.98
CA SER A 47 2.11 31.13 -20.70
C SER A 47 1.06 31.47 -21.78
N ASP A 48 1.40 31.28 -23.05
CA ASP A 48 0.46 31.53 -24.16
C ASP A 48 -0.64 30.46 -24.25
N ILE A 49 -0.31 29.19 -23.99
CA ILE A 49 -1.28 28.09 -23.88
C ILE A 49 -2.24 28.35 -22.73
N ILE A 50 -1.74 28.64 -21.52
CA ILE A 50 -2.57 28.96 -20.35
C ILE A 50 -3.50 30.14 -20.66
N ARG A 51 -3.01 31.19 -21.33
CA ARG A 51 -3.82 32.34 -21.73
C ARG A 51 -4.93 31.94 -22.70
N GLN A 52 -4.62 31.20 -23.76
CA GLN A 52 -5.61 30.73 -24.74
C GLN A 52 -6.68 29.84 -24.07
N ILE A 53 -6.26 28.80 -23.35
CA ILE A 53 -7.14 27.86 -22.65
C ILE A 53 -8.01 28.57 -21.61
N SER A 54 -7.46 29.56 -20.88
CA SER A 54 -8.22 30.37 -19.93
C SER A 54 -9.31 31.20 -20.61
N THR A 55 -9.07 31.79 -21.79
CA THR A 55 -10.14 32.51 -22.51
C THR A 55 -11.30 31.61 -22.94
N VAL A 56 -11.05 30.31 -23.16
CA VAL A 56 -12.08 29.31 -23.48
C VAL A 56 -12.81 28.83 -22.21
N LEU A 57 -12.09 28.56 -21.12
CA LEU A 57 -12.68 27.96 -19.92
C LEU A 57 -13.33 28.97 -18.97
N LEU A 58 -12.76 30.18 -18.78
CA LEU A 58 -13.23 31.15 -17.79
C LEU A 58 -14.73 31.55 -17.89
N PRO A 59 -15.35 31.66 -19.08
CA PRO A 59 -16.79 31.90 -19.17
C PRO A 59 -17.65 30.72 -18.67
N ARG A 60 -17.12 29.49 -18.74
CA ARG A 60 -17.87 28.23 -18.67
C ARG A 60 -17.80 27.60 -17.30
N LYS A 61 -18.55 28.16 -16.35
CA LYS A 61 -18.51 27.79 -14.92
C LYS A 61 -18.57 26.28 -14.65
N THR A 62 -19.46 25.55 -15.32
CA THR A 62 -19.59 24.09 -15.14
C THR A 62 -18.31 23.34 -15.49
N LEU A 63 -17.64 23.70 -16.60
CA LEU A 63 -16.39 23.08 -17.02
C LEU A 63 -15.25 23.39 -16.04
N ILE A 64 -15.19 24.62 -15.52
CA ILE A 64 -14.21 25.00 -14.48
C ILE A 64 -14.42 24.17 -13.21
N SER A 65 -15.66 24.01 -12.76
CA SER A 65 -15.99 23.21 -11.57
C SER A 65 -15.66 21.73 -11.77
N ALA A 66 -15.95 21.16 -12.95
CA ALA A 66 -15.57 19.78 -13.28
C ALA A 66 -14.05 19.61 -13.35
N LEU A 67 -13.34 20.55 -13.97
CA LEU A 67 -11.88 20.57 -14.06
C LEU A 67 -11.23 20.71 -12.68
N ALA A 68 -11.82 21.48 -11.76
CA ALA A 68 -11.35 21.62 -10.39
C ALA A 68 -11.48 20.30 -9.61
N LEU A 69 -12.61 19.59 -9.75
CA LEU A 69 -12.80 18.25 -9.16
C LEU A 69 -11.84 17.22 -9.78
N ALA A 70 -11.67 17.22 -11.11
CA ALA A 70 -10.71 16.35 -11.78
C ALA A 70 -9.27 16.63 -11.31
N SER A 71 -8.81 17.88 -11.35
CA SER A 71 -7.48 18.27 -10.86
C SER A 71 -7.26 17.91 -9.39
N ARG A 72 -8.31 18.02 -8.57
CA ARG A 72 -8.29 17.60 -7.17
C ARG A 72 -8.14 16.07 -7.03
N TRP A 73 -8.85 15.27 -7.84
CA TRP A 73 -8.74 13.81 -7.86
C TRP A 73 -7.31 13.33 -8.15
N PHE A 74 -6.62 13.95 -9.13
CA PHE A 74 -5.21 13.67 -9.43
C PHE A 74 -4.28 14.12 -8.30
N SER A 75 -4.50 15.33 -7.78
CA SER A 75 -3.71 15.90 -6.68
C SER A 75 -3.79 15.06 -5.40
N CYS A 76 -4.96 14.51 -5.07
CA CYS A 76 -5.15 13.64 -3.91
C CYS A 76 -4.32 12.35 -3.98
N ARG A 77 -4.01 11.86 -5.18
CA ARG A 77 -3.23 10.64 -5.45
C ARG A 77 -1.73 10.91 -5.67
N GLY A 78 -1.30 12.17 -5.65
CA GLY A 78 0.11 12.55 -5.80
C GLY A 78 0.67 12.39 -7.22
N LEU A 79 -0.20 12.32 -8.23
CA LEU A 79 0.16 12.09 -9.64
C LEU A 79 0.51 13.42 -10.33
N LEU A 80 1.68 13.95 -9.98
CA LEU A 80 2.09 15.32 -10.34
C LEU A 80 2.35 15.53 -11.84
N GLU A 81 2.61 14.45 -12.59
CA GLU A 81 2.76 14.49 -14.04
C GLU A 81 1.45 14.85 -14.79
N PHE A 82 0.29 14.70 -14.15
CA PHE A 82 -1.02 15.14 -14.66
C PHE A 82 -1.32 16.57 -14.19
N ASP A 83 -0.50 17.52 -14.63
CA ASP A 83 -0.59 18.90 -14.16
C ASP A 83 -1.85 19.67 -14.65
N GLY A 84 -2.11 20.81 -14.02
CA GLY A 84 -3.28 21.64 -14.34
C GLY A 84 -3.30 22.20 -15.75
N MET A 85 -2.15 22.38 -16.42
CA MET A 85 -2.10 22.80 -17.82
C MET A 85 -2.55 21.64 -18.72
N PHE A 86 -2.00 20.44 -18.52
CA PHE A 86 -2.41 19.24 -19.25
C PHE A 86 -3.92 18.98 -19.09
N LEU A 87 -4.44 18.97 -17.85
CA LEU A 87 -5.85 18.69 -17.59
C LEU A 87 -6.78 19.75 -18.21
N ALA A 88 -6.39 21.03 -18.19
CA ALA A 88 -7.16 22.11 -18.82
C ALA A 88 -7.15 22.00 -20.36
N CYS A 89 -5.99 21.67 -20.95
CA CYS A 89 -5.87 21.37 -22.38
C CYS A 89 -6.72 20.16 -22.78
N PHE A 90 -6.71 19.08 -21.99
CA PHE A 90 -7.54 17.91 -22.24
C PHE A 90 -9.03 18.26 -22.20
N MET A 91 -9.48 19.04 -21.21
CA MET A 91 -10.87 19.52 -21.11
C MET A 91 -11.29 20.33 -22.34
N VAL A 92 -10.44 21.23 -22.85
CA VAL A 92 -10.73 22.00 -24.08
C VAL A 92 -10.71 21.12 -25.33
N HIS A 93 -9.87 20.08 -25.40
CA HIS A 93 -9.92 19.12 -26.49
C HIS A 93 -11.26 18.36 -26.52
N LEU A 94 -11.75 17.92 -25.37
CA LEU A 94 -13.07 17.27 -25.25
C LEU A 94 -14.22 18.22 -25.63
N LEU A 95 -14.11 19.51 -25.30
CA LEU A 95 -15.07 20.54 -25.71
C LEU A 95 -15.08 20.71 -27.23
N ASN A 96 -13.91 20.81 -27.85
CA ASN A 96 -13.77 20.92 -29.31
C ASN A 96 -14.29 19.67 -30.06
N ARG A 97 -14.21 18.50 -29.43
CA ARG A 97 -14.77 17.23 -29.94
C ARG A 97 -16.27 17.04 -29.64
N ASN A 98 -16.92 17.98 -28.94
CA ASN A 98 -18.29 17.88 -28.43
C ASN A 98 -18.54 16.68 -27.49
N VAL A 99 -17.50 16.19 -26.81
CA VAL A 99 -17.59 15.13 -25.78
C VAL A 99 -18.08 15.72 -24.44
N VAL A 100 -17.69 16.96 -24.16
CA VAL A 100 -18.26 17.78 -23.08
C VAL A 100 -18.88 19.05 -23.66
N ALA A 101 -19.97 19.52 -23.06
CA ALA A 101 -20.70 20.70 -23.48
C ALA A 101 -21.13 21.55 -22.27
N GLU A 102 -21.34 22.85 -22.49
CA GLU A 102 -21.68 23.80 -21.42
C GLU A 102 -23.09 23.59 -20.83
N GLN A 103 -23.99 22.98 -21.62
CA GLN A 103 -25.36 22.65 -21.24
C GLN A 103 -25.47 21.36 -20.40
N GLN A 104 -24.40 20.57 -20.30
CA GLN A 104 -24.38 19.38 -19.43
C GLN A 104 -24.23 19.78 -17.97
N ASP A 105 -24.75 18.94 -17.06
CA ASP A 105 -24.52 19.09 -15.64
C ASP A 105 -23.06 18.74 -15.25
N LEU A 106 -22.69 19.14 -14.03
CA LEU A 106 -21.35 18.96 -13.48
C LEU A 106 -20.87 17.50 -13.48
N LEU A 107 -21.76 16.56 -13.13
CA LEU A 107 -21.41 15.15 -12.96
C LEU A 107 -21.25 14.48 -14.33
N THR A 108 -22.12 14.80 -15.29
CA THR A 108 -21.98 14.34 -16.69
C THR A 108 -20.67 14.83 -17.31
N VAL A 109 -20.29 16.09 -17.13
CA VAL A 109 -19.01 16.63 -17.62
C VAL A 109 -17.83 15.88 -16.98
N LEU A 110 -17.85 15.67 -15.66
CA LEU A 110 -16.79 14.97 -14.94
C LEU A 110 -16.69 13.49 -15.35
N ARG A 111 -17.83 12.80 -15.50
CA ARG A 111 -17.90 11.42 -15.99
C ARG A 111 -17.33 11.30 -17.41
N ASN A 112 -17.69 12.21 -18.31
CA ASN A 112 -17.18 12.21 -19.69
C ASN A 112 -15.68 12.50 -19.74
N PHE A 113 -15.17 13.40 -18.89
CA PHE A 113 -13.74 13.66 -18.75
C PHE A 113 -12.98 12.41 -18.27
N PHE A 114 -13.48 11.75 -17.22
CA PHE A 114 -12.91 10.51 -16.69
C PHE A 114 -12.98 9.35 -17.71
N LEU A 115 -14.13 9.15 -18.38
CA LEU A 115 -14.27 8.15 -19.44
C LEU A 115 -13.27 8.38 -20.57
N ALA A 116 -13.07 9.63 -21.00
CA ALA A 116 -12.12 9.97 -22.05
C ALA A 116 -10.66 9.69 -21.66
N ILE A 117 -10.29 9.85 -20.39
CA ILE A 117 -8.96 9.44 -19.87
C ILE A 117 -8.82 7.90 -19.90
N VAL A 118 -9.85 7.17 -19.44
CA VAL A 118 -9.86 5.69 -19.45
C VAL A 118 -9.73 5.15 -20.88
N SER A 119 -10.51 5.69 -21.81
CA SER A 119 -10.53 5.28 -23.23
C SER A 119 -9.44 5.95 -24.09
N TRP A 120 -8.49 6.68 -23.51
CA TRP A 120 -7.51 7.43 -24.29
C TRP A 120 -6.56 6.49 -25.04
N ASP A 121 -6.68 6.40 -26.36
CA ASP A 121 -5.71 5.68 -27.19
C ASP A 121 -4.41 6.49 -27.34
N THR A 122 -3.27 5.86 -27.05
CA THR A 122 -1.93 6.43 -27.24
C THR A 122 -1.22 5.93 -28.49
N SER A 123 -1.85 5.06 -29.29
CA SER A 123 -1.29 4.57 -30.56
C SER A 123 -1.13 5.68 -31.61
N SER A 124 -1.86 6.78 -31.46
CA SER A 124 -1.84 7.95 -32.34
C SER A 124 -1.76 9.26 -31.54
N PRO A 125 -1.18 10.35 -32.09
CA PRO A 125 -1.15 11.64 -31.42
C PRO A 125 -2.55 12.17 -31.14
N THR A 126 -2.79 12.59 -29.89
CA THR A 126 -3.97 13.39 -29.53
C THR A 126 -3.57 14.87 -29.44
N GLY A 127 -4.51 15.81 -29.48
CA GLY A 127 -4.21 17.23 -29.21
C GLY A 127 -4.89 18.23 -30.15
N PHE A 128 -4.22 19.36 -30.38
CA PHE A 128 -4.72 20.50 -31.18
C PHE A 128 -3.93 20.75 -32.47
N TYR A 129 -3.04 19.84 -32.83
CA TYR A 129 -2.07 20.02 -33.90
C TYR A 129 -2.75 20.17 -35.28
N PRO A 130 -2.12 20.84 -36.26
CA PRO A 130 -2.69 21.04 -37.59
C PRO A 130 -2.81 19.74 -38.39
N ASP A 131 -3.87 19.61 -39.21
CA ASP A 131 -4.06 18.45 -40.10
C ASP A 131 -2.94 18.30 -41.16
N ASP A 132 -2.21 19.37 -41.45
CA ASP A 132 -1.07 19.41 -42.38
C ASP A 132 0.31 19.22 -41.69
N LEU A 133 0.34 18.78 -40.43
CA LEU A 133 1.58 18.48 -39.72
C LEU A 133 2.36 17.37 -40.43
N ASP A 134 3.65 17.61 -40.67
CA ASP A 134 4.56 16.67 -41.33
C ASP A 134 4.63 15.32 -40.59
N SER A 135 4.44 14.22 -41.34
CA SER A 135 4.51 12.84 -40.81
C SER A 135 5.89 12.50 -40.26
N SER A 136 6.95 13.21 -40.66
CA SER A 136 8.28 13.11 -40.04
C SER A 136 8.30 13.58 -38.58
N VAL A 137 7.46 14.57 -38.23
CA VAL A 137 7.32 15.10 -36.86
C VAL A 137 6.47 14.15 -36.02
N VAL A 138 5.38 13.64 -36.58
CA VAL A 138 4.51 12.63 -35.92
C VAL A 138 5.29 11.37 -35.58
N SER A 139 6.06 10.82 -36.52
CA SER A 139 6.92 9.65 -36.28
C SER A 139 8.05 9.93 -35.29
N ALA A 140 8.61 11.15 -35.27
CA ALA A 140 9.57 11.56 -34.25
C ALA A 140 8.97 11.60 -32.84
N HIS A 141 7.72 12.05 -32.67
CA HIS A 141 7.02 11.97 -31.38
C HIS A 141 6.74 10.53 -30.95
N LEU A 142 6.22 9.69 -31.85
CA LEU A 142 5.94 8.26 -31.59
C LEU A 142 7.20 7.45 -31.23
N SER A 143 8.36 7.80 -31.79
CA SER A 143 9.63 7.18 -31.43
C SER A 143 10.22 7.65 -30.09
N ALA A 144 9.81 8.81 -29.58
CA ALA A 144 10.41 9.44 -28.40
C ALA A 144 9.56 9.32 -27.13
N PHE A 145 8.23 9.33 -27.25
CA PHE A 145 7.29 9.42 -26.13
C PHE A 145 6.19 8.35 -26.18
N PRO A 146 5.87 7.70 -25.06
CA PRO A 146 4.77 6.72 -25.00
C PRO A 146 3.37 7.36 -24.92
N VAL A 147 3.30 8.63 -24.49
CA VAL A 147 2.05 9.39 -24.34
C VAL A 147 2.23 10.73 -25.07
N ILE A 148 1.29 11.04 -25.97
CA ILE A 148 1.41 12.16 -26.91
C ILE A 148 0.12 12.99 -26.92
N PHE A 149 0.22 14.21 -26.38
CA PHE A 149 -0.79 15.24 -26.48
C PHE A 149 -0.15 16.52 -27.04
N LEU A 150 -0.36 16.82 -28.32
CA LEU A 150 0.30 17.91 -29.02
C LEU A 150 -0.46 19.25 -28.91
N ASP A 151 0.31 20.33 -28.84
CA ASP A 151 -0.18 21.70 -28.90
C ASP A 151 -0.66 22.11 -30.32
N THR A 152 -1.09 23.36 -30.47
CA THR A 152 -1.54 23.93 -31.76
C THR A 152 -0.42 24.07 -32.80
N THR A 153 0.85 24.00 -32.41
CA THR A 153 1.99 23.99 -33.35
C THR A 153 2.42 22.58 -33.78
N GLY A 154 1.99 21.54 -33.05
CA GLY A 154 2.34 20.15 -33.34
C GLY A 154 3.76 19.72 -32.92
N TYR A 155 4.55 20.61 -32.34
CA TYR A 155 5.92 20.32 -31.89
C TYR A 155 6.04 20.15 -30.37
N PHE A 156 5.11 20.71 -29.59
CA PHE A 156 5.11 20.61 -28.14
C PHE A 156 4.14 19.53 -27.67
N ASN A 157 4.69 18.44 -27.15
CA ASN A 157 3.96 17.40 -26.44
C ASN A 157 3.72 17.86 -24.99
N ILE A 158 2.52 18.37 -24.72
CA ILE A 158 2.06 18.79 -23.39
C ILE A 158 2.10 17.61 -22.40
N ALA A 159 1.92 16.37 -22.88
CA ALA A 159 2.01 15.15 -22.09
C ALA A 159 3.44 14.56 -21.99
N SER A 160 4.50 15.28 -22.38
CA SER A 160 5.87 14.74 -22.44
C SER A 160 6.44 14.20 -21.11
N GLY A 161 5.85 14.60 -19.97
CA GLY A 161 6.22 14.12 -18.63
C GLY A 161 5.43 12.90 -18.14
N ILE A 162 4.38 12.49 -18.85
CA ILE A 162 3.52 11.37 -18.45
C ILE A 162 4.11 10.06 -18.95
N SER A 163 4.44 9.14 -18.05
CA SER A 163 4.92 7.81 -18.41
C SER A 163 3.76 6.88 -18.77
N MET A 164 4.05 5.75 -19.44
CA MET A 164 3.01 4.78 -19.79
C MET A 164 2.42 4.12 -18.53
N GLU A 165 3.27 3.84 -17.56
CA GLU A 165 2.93 3.23 -16.28
C GLU A 165 2.07 4.16 -15.41
N SER A 166 2.37 5.47 -15.44
CA SER A 166 1.51 6.50 -14.84
C SER A 166 0.13 6.57 -15.49
N LEU A 167 0.07 6.49 -16.83
CA LEU A 167 -1.21 6.50 -17.55
C LEU A 167 -2.03 5.23 -17.29
N LEU A 168 -1.40 4.05 -17.29
CA LEU A 168 -2.08 2.78 -16.99
C LEU A 168 -2.63 2.75 -15.55
N LEU A 169 -1.85 3.25 -14.59
CA LEU A 169 -2.29 3.45 -13.19
C LEU A 169 -3.54 4.34 -13.11
N VAL A 170 -3.49 5.51 -13.77
CA VAL A 170 -4.62 6.44 -13.84
C VAL A 170 -5.84 5.80 -14.50
N LYS A 171 -5.68 5.09 -15.62
CA LYS A 171 -6.81 4.44 -16.30
C LYS A 171 -7.53 3.44 -15.39
N ALA A 172 -6.79 2.63 -14.64
CA ALA A 172 -7.38 1.71 -13.67
C ALA A 172 -8.11 2.44 -12.53
N ASP A 173 -7.51 3.48 -11.95
CA ASP A 173 -8.07 4.20 -10.81
C ASP A 173 -9.25 5.10 -11.17
N VAL A 174 -9.22 5.71 -12.35
CA VAL A 174 -10.34 6.46 -12.91
C VAL A 174 -11.48 5.51 -13.30
N ALA A 175 -11.18 4.33 -13.87
CA ALA A 175 -12.20 3.32 -14.16
C ALA A 175 -12.91 2.83 -12.89
N HIS A 176 -12.19 2.62 -11.80
CA HIS A 176 -12.80 2.35 -10.48
C HIS A 176 -13.64 3.53 -10.00
N SER A 177 -13.07 4.74 -10.02
CA SER A 177 -13.74 5.97 -9.57
C SER A 177 -15.04 6.28 -10.34
N LEU A 178 -15.12 5.92 -11.63
CA LEU A 178 -16.33 6.06 -12.45
C LEU A 178 -17.52 5.24 -11.92
N THR A 179 -17.27 4.12 -11.24
CA THR A 179 -18.33 3.30 -10.61
C THR A 179 -18.90 3.95 -9.34
N LEU A 180 -18.17 4.92 -8.77
CA LEU A 180 -18.44 5.56 -7.49
C LEU A 180 -18.94 7.00 -7.60
N LEU A 181 -18.84 7.61 -8.78
CA LEU A 181 -19.24 9.02 -9.02
C LEU A 181 -20.71 9.32 -8.69
N GLU A 182 -21.58 8.31 -8.75
CA GLU A 182 -23.01 8.43 -8.45
C GLU A 182 -23.33 8.19 -6.96
N ASP A 183 -22.36 7.71 -6.17
CA ASP A 183 -22.46 7.54 -4.72
C ASP A 183 -21.95 8.78 -3.98
N TYR A 184 -22.80 9.34 -3.14
CA TYR A 184 -22.49 10.53 -2.33
C TYR A 184 -21.55 10.22 -1.16
N LEU A 185 -21.57 9.00 -0.61
CA LEU A 185 -20.68 8.58 0.48
C LEU A 185 -19.21 8.55 0.01
N SER A 186 -18.99 8.17 -1.25
CA SER A 186 -17.68 8.13 -1.89
C SER A 186 -17.06 9.51 -2.15
N PHE A 187 -17.78 10.64 -1.99
CA PHE A 187 -17.26 11.96 -2.36
C PHE A 187 -15.99 12.37 -1.58
N ASP A 188 -16.01 12.23 -0.25
CA ASP A 188 -14.84 12.54 0.62
C ASP A 188 -13.63 11.73 0.15
N ALA A 189 -13.81 10.43 -0.08
CA ALA A 189 -12.75 9.51 -0.47
C ALA A 189 -12.24 9.73 -1.91
N LEU A 190 -13.10 10.12 -2.86
CA LEU A 190 -12.69 10.43 -4.23
C LEU A 190 -11.90 11.74 -4.35
N PHE A 191 -12.32 12.80 -3.64
CA PHE A 191 -11.87 14.17 -3.89
C PHE A 191 -11.23 14.89 -2.70
N LEU A 192 -11.49 14.50 -1.45
CA LEU A 192 -10.94 15.21 -0.28
C LEU A 192 -9.74 14.46 0.32
N GLU A 193 -9.84 13.13 0.40
CA GLU A 193 -8.85 12.28 1.07
C GLU A 193 -7.56 12.11 0.24
N SER A 194 -6.43 12.48 0.85
CA SER A 194 -5.12 12.23 0.25
C SER A 194 -4.76 10.76 0.38
N HIS A 195 -4.59 10.12 -0.78
CA HIS A 195 -4.16 8.76 -0.97
C HIS A 195 -2.63 8.74 -0.99
N ARG A 196 -1.98 8.20 0.04
CA ARG A 196 -0.51 8.08 0.03
C ARG A 196 -0.09 7.04 -1.01
N PHE A 197 1.16 7.09 -1.47
CA PHE A 197 1.75 6.06 -2.34
C PHE A 197 1.47 4.62 -1.85
N TYR A 198 1.44 4.42 -0.52
CA TYR A 198 1.17 3.12 0.12
C TYR A 198 -0.26 2.58 0.01
N SER A 199 -1.19 3.37 -0.50
CA SER A 199 -2.57 2.95 -0.79
C SER A 199 -2.73 2.39 -2.21
N LEU A 200 -1.91 2.89 -3.15
CA LEU A 200 -2.07 2.68 -4.60
C LEU A 200 -1.52 1.34 -5.11
N PHE A 201 -0.69 0.64 -4.33
CA PHE A 201 -0.01 -0.60 -4.74
C PHE A 201 -0.14 -1.73 -3.69
N ASP A 202 0.14 -2.95 -4.11
CA ASP A 202 0.02 -4.16 -3.28
C ASP A 202 1.35 -4.61 -2.66
N HIS A 203 2.48 -4.24 -3.26
CA HIS A 203 3.81 -4.56 -2.74
C HIS A 203 4.79 -3.40 -2.94
N TYR A 204 5.79 -3.31 -2.06
CA TYR A 204 6.71 -2.19 -1.97
C TYR A 204 8.15 -2.65 -1.81
N PHE A 205 9.07 -2.06 -2.58
CA PHE A 205 10.50 -2.21 -2.40
C PHE A 205 11.18 -0.86 -2.23
N ARG A 206 12.20 -0.81 -1.38
CA ARG A 206 13.03 0.38 -1.17
C ARG A 206 14.35 0.15 -1.90
N LEU A 207 14.67 1.01 -2.86
CA LEU A 207 15.95 1.01 -3.56
C LEU A 207 16.78 2.18 -3.03
N ASP A 208 17.91 1.88 -2.39
CA ASP A 208 18.89 2.87 -1.97
C ASP A 208 20.11 2.81 -2.89
N LEU A 209 20.33 3.90 -3.63
CA LEU A 209 21.52 4.07 -4.45
C LEU A 209 22.65 4.64 -3.57
N SER A 210 23.79 3.93 -3.55
CA SER A 210 24.98 4.41 -2.84
C SER A 210 25.63 5.60 -3.58
N PRO A 211 26.42 6.46 -2.90
CA PRO A 211 27.14 7.55 -3.57
C PRO A 211 28.01 7.06 -4.74
N LYS A 212 28.68 5.91 -4.57
CA LYS A 212 29.48 5.26 -5.63
C LYS A 212 28.64 4.83 -6.84
N CYS A 213 27.39 4.41 -6.63
CA CYS A 213 26.47 4.16 -7.74
C CYS A 213 26.19 5.47 -8.48
N LEU A 214 25.85 6.55 -7.77
CA LEU A 214 25.52 7.83 -8.40
C LEU A 214 26.71 8.37 -9.22
N GLU A 215 27.94 8.15 -8.76
CA GLU A 215 29.17 8.37 -9.52
C GLU A 215 29.26 7.45 -10.76
N SER A 216 29.02 6.15 -10.64
CA SER A 216 29.00 5.21 -11.78
C SER A 216 27.94 5.55 -12.83
N LEU A 217 26.73 6.01 -12.43
CA LEU A 217 25.71 6.50 -13.37
C LEU A 217 26.24 7.68 -14.20
N CYS A 218 27.16 8.48 -13.66
CA CYS A 218 27.82 9.58 -14.37
C CYS A 218 28.92 9.12 -15.35
N THR A 219 29.15 7.81 -15.51
CA THR A 219 30.07 7.23 -16.52
C THR A 219 29.36 6.50 -17.65
N ILE A 220 28.08 6.16 -17.49
CA ILE A 220 27.31 5.41 -18.48
C ILE A 220 26.79 6.37 -19.54
N SER A 221 27.39 6.32 -20.74
CA SER A 221 27.11 7.30 -21.80
C SER A 221 25.65 7.38 -22.25
N ASP A 222 24.88 6.30 -22.09
CA ASP A 222 23.47 6.26 -22.49
C ASP A 222 22.53 6.96 -21.47
N LEU A 223 22.91 6.98 -20.19
CA LEU A 223 22.12 7.66 -19.14
C LEU A 223 22.32 9.18 -19.12
N LEU A 224 23.37 9.66 -19.77
CA LEU A 224 23.78 11.07 -19.81
C LEU A 224 23.23 11.82 -21.02
N LEU A 225 22.71 11.08 -22.01
CA LEU A 225 21.96 11.63 -23.14
C LEU A 225 20.75 12.43 -22.65
N ASP A 226 20.54 13.59 -23.26
CA ASP A 226 19.37 14.44 -22.99
C ASP A 226 19.27 14.91 -21.52
N THR A 227 20.41 14.98 -20.81
CA THR A 227 20.49 15.41 -19.40
C THR A 227 21.27 16.71 -19.20
N VAL A 228 20.75 17.58 -18.32
CA VAL A 228 21.42 18.81 -17.89
C VAL A 228 21.82 18.75 -16.41
N ASP A 229 21.04 18.05 -15.57
CA ASP A 229 21.27 17.96 -14.13
C ASP A 229 21.22 16.52 -13.57
N GLU A 230 21.28 16.37 -12.24
CA GLU A 230 21.16 15.06 -11.58
C GLU A 230 19.75 14.47 -11.66
N ASN A 231 18.71 15.30 -11.72
CA ASN A 231 17.32 14.86 -11.79
C ASN A 231 17.03 14.19 -13.14
N ASP A 232 17.58 14.73 -14.23
CA ASP A 232 17.51 14.14 -15.57
C ASP A 232 18.20 12.77 -15.61
N ARG A 233 19.41 12.65 -15.04
CA ARG A 233 20.12 11.36 -14.93
C ARG A 233 19.33 10.34 -14.12
N ILE A 234 18.69 10.77 -13.04
CA ILE A 234 17.84 9.92 -12.20
C ILE A 234 16.56 9.51 -12.94
N ALA A 235 15.96 10.40 -13.74
CA ALA A 235 14.80 10.07 -14.56
C ALA A 235 15.15 9.03 -15.65
N ASN A 236 16.29 9.21 -16.34
CA ASN A 236 16.81 8.24 -17.31
C ASN A 236 17.12 6.89 -16.65
N PHE A 237 17.77 6.88 -15.48
CA PHE A 237 17.99 5.66 -14.69
C PHE A 237 16.66 4.98 -14.33
N THR A 238 15.67 5.75 -13.87
CA THR A 238 14.35 5.24 -13.49
C THR A 238 13.63 4.60 -14.69
N LYS A 239 13.66 5.25 -15.86
CA LYS A 239 13.11 4.72 -17.12
C LYS A 239 13.80 3.42 -17.55
N MET A 240 15.13 3.38 -17.53
CA MET A 240 15.92 2.18 -17.81
C MET A 240 15.59 1.04 -16.82
N PHE A 241 15.47 1.36 -15.54
CA PHE A 241 15.22 0.39 -14.48
C PHE A 241 13.80 -0.19 -14.56
N ILE A 242 12.79 0.63 -14.88
CA ILE A 242 11.42 0.17 -15.18
C ILE A 242 11.40 -0.76 -16.39
N ALA A 243 12.06 -0.40 -17.50
CA ALA A 243 12.17 -1.26 -18.66
C ALA A 243 12.80 -2.63 -18.30
N ARG A 244 13.87 -2.63 -17.49
CA ARG A 244 14.50 -3.86 -17.02
C ARG A 244 13.64 -4.67 -16.04
N ILE A 245 12.78 -4.02 -15.25
CA ILE A 245 11.75 -4.69 -14.45
C ILE A 245 10.76 -5.41 -15.38
N HIS A 246 10.23 -4.76 -16.42
CA HIS A 246 9.34 -5.41 -17.38
C HIS A 246 10.01 -6.65 -18.04
N GLU A 247 11.25 -6.53 -18.53
CA GLU A 247 12.01 -7.65 -19.12
C GLU A 247 12.24 -8.83 -18.16
N CYS A 248 12.40 -8.56 -16.86
CA CYS A 248 12.76 -9.58 -15.86
C CYS A 248 11.56 -10.14 -15.08
N MET A 249 10.46 -9.39 -14.98
CA MET A 249 9.29 -9.73 -14.15
C MET A 249 8.02 -10.01 -14.95
N ASP A 250 7.87 -9.50 -16.17
CA ASP A 250 6.79 -9.89 -17.11
C ASP A 250 5.38 -9.94 -16.47
N GLU A 251 4.57 -10.99 -16.72
CA GLU A 251 3.19 -11.21 -16.20
C GLU A 251 3.03 -11.29 -14.66
N ARG A 252 4.05 -10.92 -13.87
CA ARG A 252 3.99 -10.94 -12.39
C ARG A 252 3.24 -9.76 -11.80
N PHE A 253 3.13 -8.64 -12.51
CA PHE A 253 2.56 -7.39 -12.00
C PHE A 253 1.71 -6.69 -13.06
N ASP A 254 0.65 -6.02 -12.62
CA ASP A 254 -0.27 -5.31 -13.52
C ASP A 254 0.18 -3.86 -13.75
N ASN A 255 0.86 -3.25 -12.76
CA ASN A 255 1.47 -1.92 -12.89
C ASN A 255 2.66 -1.74 -11.93
N VAL A 256 3.66 -0.96 -12.33
CA VAL A 256 4.81 -0.56 -11.49
C VAL A 256 4.96 0.95 -11.49
N TYR A 257 5.37 1.54 -10.38
CA TYR A 257 5.67 2.98 -10.31
C TYR A 257 6.83 3.23 -9.33
N ILE A 258 7.66 4.23 -9.62
CA ILE A 258 8.86 4.54 -8.83
C ILE A 258 8.81 6.01 -8.39
N GLN A 259 8.67 6.23 -7.08
CA GLN A 259 8.73 7.56 -6.48
C GLN A 259 10.10 7.78 -5.82
N ARG A 260 10.77 8.87 -6.17
CA ARG A 260 11.97 9.34 -5.44
C ARG A 260 11.54 9.87 -4.07
N LEU A 261 12.17 9.37 -3.01
CA LEU A 261 11.95 9.83 -1.65
C LEU A 261 12.80 11.08 -1.37
N GLN A 262 12.22 12.10 -0.74
CA GLN A 262 13.00 13.24 -0.24
C GLN A 262 13.76 12.82 1.02
N CYS A 263 15.04 12.47 0.85
CA CYS A 263 15.94 12.10 1.93
C CYS A 263 16.65 13.34 2.49
N GLY A 264 16.53 13.60 3.79
CA GLY A 264 17.26 14.68 4.48
C GLY A 264 18.76 14.44 4.64
N LYS A 265 19.29 13.32 4.11
CA LYS A 265 20.73 13.01 4.09
C LYS A 265 21.30 13.41 2.73
N LEU A 266 22.29 14.30 2.72
CA LEU A 266 23.01 14.61 1.49
C LEU A 266 23.65 13.34 0.90
N HIS A 267 23.69 13.26 -0.42
CA HIS A 267 24.36 12.22 -1.23
C HIS A 267 23.75 10.80 -1.24
N LEU A 268 22.51 10.61 -0.79
CA LEU A 268 21.83 9.30 -0.87
C LEU A 268 20.48 9.42 -1.58
N ALA A 269 20.37 8.79 -2.75
CA ALA A 269 19.12 8.75 -3.53
C ALA A 269 18.33 7.49 -3.17
N SER A 270 17.24 7.68 -2.43
CA SER A 270 16.31 6.62 -2.04
C SER A 270 15.06 6.65 -2.92
N PHE A 271 14.59 5.48 -3.34
CA PHE A 271 13.40 5.31 -4.17
C PHE A 271 12.46 4.29 -3.55
N LEU A 272 11.17 4.51 -3.73
CA LEU A 272 10.11 3.58 -3.37
C LEU A 272 9.48 3.05 -4.66
N ILE A 273 9.55 1.74 -4.85
CA ILE A 273 9.01 1.02 -5.99
C ILE A 273 7.71 0.36 -5.54
N GLY A 274 6.58 0.75 -6.13
CA GLY A 274 5.26 0.17 -5.88
C GLY A 274 4.85 -0.76 -7.01
N PHE A 275 4.27 -1.91 -6.67
CA PHE A 275 3.76 -2.90 -7.62
C PHE A 275 2.28 -3.23 -7.34
N ARG A 276 1.43 -3.20 -8.37
CA ARG A 276 0.13 -3.87 -8.36
C ARG A 276 0.33 -5.34 -8.72
N VAL A 277 -0.11 -6.23 -7.84
CA VAL A 277 0.30 -7.63 -7.84
C VAL A 277 -0.57 -8.45 -8.79
N GLY A 278 0.05 -8.96 -9.86
CA GLY A 278 -0.60 -9.81 -10.85
C GLY A 278 -0.60 -11.29 -10.44
N ARG A 279 -1.35 -12.12 -11.16
CA ARG A 279 -1.52 -13.55 -10.85
C ARG A 279 -0.20 -14.35 -10.81
N GLY A 280 0.85 -13.87 -11.48
CA GLY A 280 2.17 -14.53 -11.53
C GLY A 280 3.14 -14.19 -10.39
N TRP A 281 2.83 -13.24 -9.50
CA TRP A 281 3.80 -12.62 -8.58
C TRP A 281 4.73 -13.60 -7.84
N ALA A 282 4.17 -14.59 -7.14
CA ALA A 282 4.91 -15.59 -6.36
C ALA A 282 5.38 -16.82 -7.16
N ASN A 283 5.27 -16.83 -8.50
CA ASN A 283 5.62 -17.98 -9.33
C ASN A 283 7.11 -18.33 -9.20
N PRO A 284 7.48 -19.57 -8.87
CA PRO A 284 8.88 -19.98 -8.65
C PRO A 284 9.76 -19.90 -9.90
N ILE A 285 9.16 -19.80 -11.08
CA ILE A 285 9.83 -19.89 -12.38
C ILE A 285 9.45 -18.67 -13.21
N THR A 286 10.43 -18.05 -13.85
CA THR A 286 10.21 -17.10 -14.96
C THR A 286 10.40 -17.88 -16.25
N VAL A 287 9.32 -18.02 -17.03
CA VAL A 287 9.31 -18.76 -18.29
C VAL A 287 9.76 -17.83 -19.41
N GLY A 288 10.80 -18.23 -20.14
CA GLY A 288 11.28 -17.52 -21.32
C GLY A 288 10.73 -18.09 -22.63
N PRO A 289 11.29 -17.67 -23.77
CA PRO A 289 10.88 -18.15 -25.08
C PRO A 289 11.22 -19.64 -25.30
N LEU A 290 10.64 -20.20 -26.36
CA LEU A 290 10.95 -21.56 -26.82
C LEU A 290 12.45 -21.72 -27.09
N ALA A 291 13.01 -22.89 -26.76
CA ALA A 291 14.44 -23.18 -26.92
C ALA A 291 14.96 -23.06 -28.37
N THR A 292 14.05 -23.16 -29.35
CA THR A 292 14.32 -23.01 -30.79
C THR A 292 14.19 -21.58 -31.30
N ASP A 293 13.66 -20.65 -30.50
CA ASP A 293 13.49 -19.24 -30.87
C ASP A 293 14.84 -18.50 -30.76
N PRO A 294 15.24 -17.66 -31.74
CA PRO A 294 16.41 -16.79 -31.62
C PRO A 294 16.46 -15.98 -30.31
N LYS A 295 15.31 -15.54 -29.78
CA LYS A 295 15.17 -14.82 -28.50
C LYS A 295 15.66 -15.63 -27.29
N ALA A 296 15.75 -16.96 -27.38
CA ALA A 296 16.34 -17.80 -26.33
C ALA A 296 17.83 -17.51 -26.10
N ARG A 297 18.54 -16.92 -27.08
CA ARG A 297 19.92 -16.44 -26.88
C ARG A 297 19.94 -15.15 -26.04
N GLU A 298 19.06 -14.20 -26.36
CA GLU A 298 18.93 -12.93 -25.64
C GLU A 298 18.50 -13.18 -24.19
N PHE A 299 17.53 -14.08 -23.97
CA PHE A 299 17.10 -14.51 -22.64
C PHE A 299 18.24 -15.16 -21.84
N ARG A 300 19.07 -16.02 -22.45
CA ARG A 300 20.26 -16.58 -21.78
C ARG A 300 21.28 -15.51 -21.40
N GLN A 301 21.50 -14.51 -22.25
CA GLN A 301 22.41 -13.40 -21.96
C GLN A 301 21.87 -12.49 -20.84
N LEU A 302 20.57 -12.17 -20.86
CA LEU A 302 19.85 -11.45 -19.81
C LEU A 302 20.06 -12.09 -18.43
N TRP A 303 19.95 -13.42 -18.35
CA TRP A 303 20.09 -14.18 -17.11
C TRP A 303 21.52 -14.67 -16.81
N LYS A 304 22.54 -14.18 -17.55
CA LYS A 304 23.97 -14.58 -17.39
C LYS A 304 24.16 -16.10 -17.38
N GLU A 305 23.51 -16.79 -18.33
CA GLU A 305 23.56 -18.25 -18.54
C GLU A 305 23.08 -19.11 -17.35
N LYS A 306 22.35 -18.51 -16.39
CA LYS A 306 21.75 -19.24 -15.25
C LYS A 306 20.42 -19.95 -15.57
N THR A 307 19.98 -19.92 -16.82
CA THR A 307 18.71 -20.53 -17.24
C THR A 307 18.82 -22.05 -17.35
N GLN A 308 17.67 -22.71 -17.37
CA GLN A 308 17.54 -24.15 -17.56
C GLN A 308 16.40 -24.42 -18.54
N LEU A 309 16.58 -25.42 -19.40
CA LEU A 309 15.51 -25.89 -20.28
C LEU A 309 14.49 -26.69 -19.47
N ARG A 310 13.21 -26.30 -19.54
CA ARG A 310 12.09 -27.10 -19.02
C ARG A 310 11.10 -27.45 -20.11
N LYS A 311 10.61 -28.70 -20.05
CA LYS A 311 9.47 -29.18 -20.82
C LYS A 311 8.19 -28.98 -20.01
N PHE A 312 7.19 -28.35 -20.63
CA PHE A 312 5.87 -28.10 -20.04
C PHE A 312 4.85 -29.17 -20.45
N SER A 313 3.67 -29.15 -19.82
CA SER A 313 2.59 -30.14 -20.05
C SER A 313 2.01 -30.10 -21.46
N ASP A 314 2.09 -28.94 -22.13
CA ASP A 314 1.78 -28.72 -23.55
C ASP A 314 2.91 -29.17 -24.50
N ALA A 315 3.90 -29.90 -23.98
CA ALA A 315 5.11 -30.36 -24.64
C ALA A 315 6.06 -29.27 -25.17
N ARG A 316 5.82 -27.98 -24.92
CA ARG A 316 6.78 -26.90 -25.24
C ARG A 316 8.05 -27.06 -24.39
N ILE A 317 9.20 -26.76 -24.99
CA ILE A 317 10.49 -26.70 -24.30
C ILE A 317 10.95 -25.25 -24.35
N CYS A 318 11.01 -24.60 -23.18
CA CYS A 318 11.38 -23.19 -23.04
C CYS A 318 12.62 -23.03 -22.16
N GLU A 319 13.41 -21.99 -22.43
CA GLU A 319 14.40 -21.49 -21.47
C GLU A 319 13.67 -20.94 -20.24
N CYS A 320 14.13 -21.26 -19.03
CA CYS A 320 13.47 -20.85 -17.78
C CYS A 320 14.50 -20.42 -16.74
N MET A 321 14.17 -19.38 -15.95
CA MET A 321 14.91 -19.05 -14.73
C MET A 321 14.15 -19.59 -13.52
N ILE A 322 14.79 -20.41 -12.69
CA ILE A 322 14.21 -20.99 -11.47
C ILE A 322 14.71 -20.20 -10.25
N TRP A 323 13.77 -19.69 -9.45
CA TRP A 323 14.05 -18.86 -8.27
C TRP A 323 13.85 -19.60 -6.95
N ALA A 324 12.95 -20.58 -6.93
CA ALA A 324 12.61 -21.39 -5.77
C ALA A 324 12.04 -22.74 -6.22
N ASP A 325 12.00 -23.74 -5.33
CA ASP A 325 11.36 -25.03 -5.60
C ASP A 325 9.82 -24.95 -5.51
N THR A 326 9.31 -23.99 -4.74
CA THR A 326 7.87 -23.77 -4.47
C THR A 326 7.50 -22.29 -4.57
N THR A 327 6.20 -22.00 -4.69
CA THR A 327 5.67 -20.63 -4.73
C THR A 327 6.09 -19.83 -3.51
N SER A 328 6.76 -18.69 -3.74
CA SER A 328 7.36 -17.89 -2.66
C SER A 328 7.27 -16.41 -2.94
N VAL A 329 6.85 -15.66 -1.92
CA VAL A 329 6.79 -14.18 -1.95
C VAL A 329 8.18 -13.53 -1.97
N ALA A 330 9.24 -14.30 -1.74
CA ALA A 330 10.62 -13.81 -1.89
C ALA A 330 11.10 -13.76 -3.35
N VAL A 331 10.40 -14.42 -4.30
CA VAL A 331 10.84 -14.48 -5.70
C VAL A 331 10.97 -13.09 -6.34
N PRO A 332 9.99 -12.16 -6.22
CA PRO A 332 10.12 -10.80 -6.72
C PRO A 332 11.33 -10.06 -6.12
N TYR A 333 11.57 -10.21 -4.82
CA TYR A 333 12.75 -9.64 -4.17
C TYR A 333 14.05 -10.19 -4.78
N SER A 334 14.16 -11.50 -4.98
CA SER A 334 15.32 -12.12 -5.63
C SER A 334 15.52 -11.66 -7.08
N ILE A 335 14.45 -11.44 -7.84
CA ILE A 335 14.52 -10.88 -9.19
C ILE A 335 15.05 -9.44 -9.14
N LEU A 336 14.51 -8.57 -8.28
CA LEU A 336 15.01 -7.19 -8.18
C LEU A 336 16.45 -7.13 -7.66
N GLN A 337 16.82 -8.00 -6.71
CA GLN A 337 18.22 -8.15 -6.29
C GLN A 337 19.13 -8.53 -7.46
N PHE A 338 18.68 -9.44 -8.35
CA PHE A 338 19.43 -9.81 -9.54
C PHE A 338 19.57 -8.63 -10.53
N ILE A 339 18.52 -7.86 -10.76
CA ILE A 339 18.58 -6.64 -11.59
C ILE A 339 19.60 -5.66 -11.02
N VAL A 340 19.45 -5.30 -9.73
CA VAL A 340 20.29 -4.29 -9.05
C VAL A 340 21.75 -4.73 -8.97
N ALA A 341 22.01 -6.01 -8.65
CA ALA A 341 23.36 -6.57 -8.61
C ALA A 341 24.01 -6.63 -9.99
N ASN A 342 23.25 -6.90 -11.05
CA ASN A 342 23.78 -6.88 -12.41
C ASN A 342 24.09 -5.49 -12.92
N THR A 343 23.39 -4.47 -12.43
CA THR A 343 23.71 -3.07 -12.71
C THR A 343 24.87 -2.53 -11.85
N GLU A 344 25.35 -3.26 -10.84
CA GLU A 344 26.37 -2.80 -9.86
C GLU A 344 25.96 -1.53 -9.07
N GLN A 345 24.66 -1.26 -8.96
CA GLN A 345 24.14 0.10 -8.70
C GLN A 345 23.36 0.29 -7.39
N GLY A 346 23.31 -0.66 -6.45
CA GLY A 346 22.76 -0.31 -5.13
C GLY A 346 22.42 -1.47 -4.20
N THR A 347 21.75 -1.09 -3.12
CA THR A 347 21.12 -2.03 -2.20
C THR A 347 19.62 -1.91 -2.32
N ILE A 348 18.95 -3.00 -2.70
CA ILE A 348 17.50 -3.08 -2.58
C ILE A 348 17.14 -3.76 -1.25
N GLU A 349 16.23 -3.13 -0.53
CA GLU A 349 15.64 -3.63 0.69
C GLU A 349 14.17 -3.94 0.41
N ASP A 350 13.67 -5.05 0.94
CA ASP A 350 12.23 -5.29 0.93
C ASP A 350 11.55 -4.20 1.79
N GLY A 351 10.61 -3.48 1.19
CA GLY A 351 9.80 -2.48 1.89
C GLY A 351 8.94 -3.11 2.97
N CYS A 352 8.78 -4.44 2.96
CA CYS A 352 8.17 -5.25 4.01
C CYS A 352 9.05 -5.41 5.26
N ARG A 353 9.81 -4.37 5.65
CA ARG A 353 10.47 -4.25 6.97
C ARG A 353 9.48 -4.14 8.13
N VAL A 354 8.71 -5.22 8.32
CA VAL A 354 8.18 -5.62 9.62
C VAL A 354 9.39 -6.04 10.48
N PRO A 355 9.43 -5.74 11.79
CA PRO A 355 10.56 -6.06 12.66
C PRO A 355 11.14 -7.48 12.44
N ALA A 356 12.47 -7.59 12.42
CA ALA A 356 13.23 -8.74 11.92
C ALA A 356 12.68 -10.10 12.35
N GLN A 357 12.78 -11.10 11.46
CA GLN A 357 12.10 -12.42 11.51
C GLN A 357 12.54 -13.37 12.66
N ARG A 358 12.57 -12.89 13.91
CA ARG A 358 12.21 -13.75 15.05
C ARG A 358 10.79 -14.24 14.77
N ALA A 359 10.69 -15.49 14.31
CA ALA A 359 9.41 -16.13 14.06
C ALA A 359 8.58 -16.00 15.33
N ILE A 360 7.38 -15.41 15.22
CA ILE A 360 6.34 -15.76 16.18
C ILE A 360 6.22 -17.28 16.04
N PRO A 361 6.28 -18.07 17.15
CA PRO A 361 5.93 -19.48 17.04
C PRO A 361 4.57 -19.64 16.36
N PRO A 362 4.22 -20.81 15.83
CA PRO A 362 2.82 -21.13 15.57
C PRO A 362 2.07 -21.12 16.91
N TYR A 363 1.66 -19.93 17.35
CA TYR A 363 0.75 -19.72 18.45
C TYR A 363 -0.61 -20.12 17.93
N THR A 364 -0.89 -21.42 18.01
CA THR A 364 -2.25 -21.92 17.99
C THR A 364 -2.92 -21.33 19.22
N ALA A 365 -3.62 -20.21 19.04
CA ALA A 365 -4.53 -19.71 20.06
C ALA A 365 -5.46 -20.87 20.43
N THR A 366 -5.76 -21.06 21.72
CA THR A 366 -6.80 -22.01 22.11
C THR A 366 -8.09 -21.62 21.39
N VAL A 367 -8.55 -22.48 20.47
CA VAL A 367 -9.70 -22.28 19.56
C VAL A 367 -10.99 -22.68 20.22
N THR A 368 -12.07 -22.05 19.79
CA THR A 368 -12.96 -21.48 20.75
C THR A 368 -14.41 -21.44 20.21
N VAL A 369 -15.38 -21.91 21.02
CA VAL A 369 -16.84 -22.05 20.69
C VAL A 369 -17.69 -21.50 21.87
N HIS A 370 -18.85 -22.02 22.24
CA HIS A 370 -19.46 -21.88 23.60
C HIS A 370 -20.45 -23.03 23.79
N LEU A 371 -20.37 -23.78 24.90
CA LEU A 371 -21.28 -24.90 25.18
C LEU A 371 -22.49 -24.40 25.96
N LYS A 372 -23.67 -24.38 25.31
CA LYS A 372 -24.94 -24.10 25.96
C LYS A 372 -25.66 -25.42 26.21
N LEU A 373 -25.66 -25.86 27.47
CA LEU A 373 -26.44 -27.02 27.89
C LEU A 373 -27.95 -26.72 27.89
N GLU A 374 -28.76 -27.77 27.85
CA GLU A 374 -30.22 -27.66 27.95
C GLU A 374 -30.66 -27.07 29.29
N TYR A 375 -31.85 -26.46 29.31
CA TYR A 375 -32.36 -25.81 30.51
C TYR A 375 -32.68 -26.84 31.59
N SER A 376 -32.07 -26.68 32.78
CA SER A 376 -32.17 -27.62 33.90
C SER A 376 -32.40 -26.87 35.20
N GLY A 377 -33.34 -27.33 36.01
CA GLY A 377 -33.56 -26.81 37.38
C GLY A 377 -32.58 -27.36 38.42
N LYS A 378 -31.49 -28.02 38.00
CA LYS A 378 -30.49 -28.66 38.87
C LYS A 378 -29.14 -27.93 38.93
N TRP A 379 -29.05 -26.73 38.35
CA TRP A 379 -27.89 -25.86 38.56
C TRP A 379 -27.85 -25.38 40.02
N GLY A 380 -26.64 -25.14 40.55
CA GLY A 380 -26.50 -24.57 41.88
C GLY A 380 -26.96 -23.11 41.93
N ASP A 381 -27.56 -22.69 43.05
CA ASP A 381 -28.08 -21.32 43.23
C ASP A 381 -26.99 -20.25 43.46
N THR A 382 -25.71 -20.65 43.42
CA THR A 382 -24.54 -19.77 43.65
C THR A 382 -23.53 -19.89 42.52
N ILE A 383 -22.76 -18.81 42.28
CA ILE A 383 -21.73 -18.77 41.22
C ILE A 383 -20.71 -19.90 41.43
N ASP A 384 -20.22 -20.11 42.64
CA ASP A 384 -19.29 -21.20 42.95
C ASP A 384 -19.92 -22.58 42.75
N GLY A 385 -21.22 -22.76 43.04
CA GLY A 385 -21.95 -23.99 42.79
C GLY A 385 -22.10 -24.29 41.29
N VAL A 386 -22.39 -23.27 40.48
CA VAL A 386 -22.42 -23.38 39.01
C VAL A 386 -21.03 -23.69 38.46
N LEU A 387 -19.98 -23.03 38.95
CA LEU A 387 -18.59 -23.28 38.53
C LEU A 387 -18.13 -24.70 38.85
N HIS A 388 -18.44 -25.24 40.04
CA HIS A 388 -18.11 -26.63 40.39
C HIS A 388 -18.90 -27.66 39.57
N LEU A 389 -20.20 -27.43 39.34
CA LEU A 389 -21.01 -28.28 38.45
C LEU A 389 -20.49 -28.25 37.02
N SER A 390 -20.14 -27.06 36.50
CA SER A 390 -19.52 -26.89 35.19
C SER A 390 -18.19 -27.64 35.12
N ALA A 391 -17.33 -27.51 36.13
CA ALA A 391 -16.06 -28.21 36.23
C ALA A 391 -16.22 -29.75 36.23
N ALA A 392 -17.25 -30.29 36.89
CA ALA A 392 -17.52 -31.72 36.91
C ALA A 392 -17.81 -32.29 35.52
N PHE A 393 -18.59 -31.58 34.68
CA PHE A 393 -18.84 -31.98 33.30
C PHE A 393 -17.57 -32.04 32.42
N TYR A 394 -16.51 -31.29 32.76
CA TYR A 394 -15.22 -31.36 32.05
C TYR A 394 -14.32 -32.52 32.53
N ILE A 395 -14.64 -33.16 33.67
CA ILE A 395 -13.79 -34.20 34.29
C ILE A 395 -14.19 -35.61 33.85
N GLU A 396 -15.48 -35.89 33.65
CA GLU A 396 -15.94 -37.26 33.30
C GLU A 396 -15.55 -37.70 31.87
N ASP A 397 -15.52 -36.80 30.89
CA ASP A 397 -15.20 -37.15 29.48
C ASP A 397 -13.70 -37.05 29.13
N GLY A 398 -12.85 -36.51 30.00
CA GLY A 398 -11.39 -36.46 29.81
C GLY A 398 -10.88 -35.60 28.64
N VAL A 399 -11.73 -34.78 28.00
CA VAL A 399 -11.35 -33.92 26.87
C VAL A 399 -11.34 -32.43 27.24
N ALA A 400 -10.15 -31.83 27.24
CA ALA A 400 -9.97 -30.39 27.47
C ALA A 400 -10.25 -29.56 26.19
N PHE A 401 -11.42 -28.93 26.12
CA PHE A 401 -11.77 -27.88 25.16
C PHE A 401 -11.93 -26.52 25.87
N ASN A 402 -11.55 -25.38 25.27
CA ASN A 402 -11.66 -24.03 25.87
C ASN A 402 -12.15 -22.96 24.86
N LEU A 403 -13.13 -22.06 25.18
CA LEU A 403 -14.22 -21.67 24.24
C LEU A 403 -14.76 -20.19 24.18
N VAL A 404 -14.69 -19.55 22.97
CA VAL A 404 -15.30 -18.29 22.36
C VAL A 404 -15.21 -18.19 20.76
N LEU A 405 -16.27 -18.35 19.94
CA LEU A 405 -16.24 -18.25 18.43
C LEU A 405 -15.72 -16.92 17.81
N VAL A 406 -15.20 -16.96 16.57
CA VAL A 406 -15.16 -15.79 15.65
C VAL A 406 -16.58 -15.46 15.17
N LEU A 407 -16.94 -14.18 15.08
CA LEU A 407 -18.27 -13.70 14.67
C LEU A 407 -18.70 -14.33 13.33
N ASP A 408 -19.76 -15.15 13.39
CA ASP A 408 -20.30 -15.92 12.25
C ASP A 408 -20.70 -15.04 11.05
N LYS A 409 -21.04 -13.75 11.28
CA LYS A 409 -21.23 -12.76 10.21
C LYS A 409 -19.93 -12.29 9.54
N VAL A 410 -18.89 -12.02 10.33
CA VAL A 410 -17.56 -11.63 9.81
C VAL A 410 -16.97 -12.79 9.01
N LEU A 411 -17.12 -14.01 9.53
CA LEU A 411 -16.80 -15.23 8.80
C LEU A 411 -17.60 -15.31 7.50
N LYS A 412 -18.93 -15.13 7.54
CA LYS A 412 -19.80 -15.14 6.33
C LYS A 412 -19.49 -14.06 5.29
N ILE A 413 -18.92 -12.91 5.68
CA ILE A 413 -18.52 -11.86 4.73
C ILE A 413 -17.18 -12.20 4.08
N LEU A 414 -16.21 -12.64 4.88
CA LEU A 414 -14.97 -13.21 4.36
C LEU A 414 -15.26 -14.44 3.48
N GLU A 415 -16.21 -15.30 3.85
CA GLU A 415 -16.67 -16.45 3.06
C GLU A 415 -17.43 -16.04 1.80
N ARG A 416 -18.27 -14.99 1.82
CA ARG A 416 -18.97 -14.46 0.64
C ARG A 416 -17.96 -13.92 -0.38
N ARG A 417 -17.01 -13.10 0.06
CA ARG A 417 -15.87 -12.61 -0.75
C ARG A 417 -14.96 -13.77 -1.20
N VAL A 418 -14.74 -14.80 -0.36
CA VAL A 418 -14.02 -16.03 -0.73
C VAL A 418 -14.81 -16.88 -1.72
N VAL A 419 -16.14 -16.85 -1.72
CA VAL A 419 -16.99 -17.51 -2.73
C VAL A 419 -16.86 -16.79 -4.08
N GLU A 420 -16.74 -15.46 -4.11
CA GLU A 420 -16.36 -14.72 -5.33
C GLU A 420 -14.92 -15.10 -5.80
N MET A 421 -13.99 -15.33 -4.87
CA MET A 421 -12.66 -15.89 -5.21
C MET A 421 -12.73 -17.36 -5.66
N LYS A 422 -13.69 -18.16 -5.18
CA LYS A 422 -13.93 -19.54 -5.65
C LYS A 422 -14.47 -19.57 -7.08
N SER A 423 -15.37 -18.65 -7.47
CA SER A 423 -15.74 -18.48 -8.88
C SER A 423 -14.56 -18.07 -9.77
N ASN A 424 -13.46 -17.58 -9.18
CA ASN A 424 -12.20 -17.29 -9.85
C ASN A 424 -11.13 -18.41 -9.73
N GLY A 425 -11.49 -19.60 -9.20
CA GLY A 425 -10.69 -20.83 -9.33
C GLY A 425 -10.04 -21.42 -8.07
N ALA A 426 -10.34 -20.93 -6.87
CA ALA A 426 -9.82 -21.51 -5.62
C ALA A 426 -10.65 -22.72 -5.13
N SER A 427 -10.00 -23.84 -4.76
CA SER A 427 -10.68 -25.13 -4.52
C SER A 427 -10.80 -25.60 -3.06
N GLN A 428 -10.16 -24.95 -2.07
CA GLN A 428 -10.27 -25.29 -0.64
C GLN A 428 -10.39 -24.03 0.24
N ILE A 429 -11.16 -24.13 1.34
CA ILE A 429 -11.18 -23.13 2.42
C ILE A 429 -10.47 -23.75 3.63
N GLU A 430 -9.18 -23.47 3.73
CA GLU A 430 -8.57 -23.18 5.03
C GLU A 430 -8.55 -21.65 5.20
N MET A 431 -8.18 -21.11 6.37
CA MET A 431 -7.78 -19.70 6.45
C MET A 431 -6.70 -19.46 5.38
N SER A 432 -6.98 -18.58 4.41
CA SER A 432 -6.05 -18.35 3.30
C SER A 432 -4.66 -18.01 3.84
N LEU A 433 -3.61 -18.44 3.15
CA LEU A 433 -2.23 -18.18 3.59
C LEU A 433 -1.98 -16.69 3.85
N GLU A 434 -2.64 -15.82 3.08
CA GLU A 434 -2.68 -14.37 3.27
C GLU A 434 -3.47 -13.93 4.51
N GLY A 435 -4.64 -14.49 4.78
CA GLY A 435 -5.39 -14.21 6.03
C GLY A 435 -4.58 -14.57 7.28
N GLN A 436 -3.92 -15.74 7.27
CA GLN A 436 -3.02 -16.15 8.35
C GLN A 436 -1.80 -15.23 8.49
N ARG A 437 -1.26 -14.71 7.37
CA ARG A 437 -0.15 -13.74 7.35
C ARG A 437 -0.57 -12.39 7.92
N LEU A 438 -1.73 -11.86 7.50
CA LEU A 438 -2.28 -10.61 7.99
C LEU A 438 -2.51 -10.65 9.50
N GLU A 439 -3.10 -11.72 10.02
CA GLU A 439 -3.30 -11.85 11.46
C GLU A 439 -1.97 -11.93 12.23
N LYS A 440 -1.01 -12.72 11.73
CA LYS A 440 0.35 -12.75 12.27
C LYS A 440 0.96 -11.34 12.27
N TRP A 441 0.80 -10.54 11.21
CA TRP A 441 1.38 -9.20 11.14
C TRP A 441 0.73 -8.17 12.07
N LYS A 442 -0.60 -8.16 12.20
CA LYS A 442 -1.31 -7.33 13.21
C LYS A 442 -0.73 -7.57 14.61
N LYS A 443 -0.73 -8.85 15.02
CA LYS A 443 -0.28 -9.30 16.33
C LYS A 443 1.21 -9.02 16.55
N ARG A 444 2.05 -9.22 15.52
CA ARG A 444 3.51 -8.95 15.54
C ARG A 444 3.87 -7.48 15.71
N TRP A 445 3.21 -6.61 14.95
CA TRP A 445 3.58 -5.21 14.91
C TRP A 445 3.26 -4.56 16.25
N LEU A 446 2.02 -4.72 16.73
CA LEU A 446 1.63 -4.27 18.06
C LEU A 446 2.57 -4.84 19.13
N SER A 447 2.92 -6.13 19.06
CA SER A 447 3.74 -6.73 20.12
C SER A 447 5.20 -6.27 20.12
N VAL A 448 5.86 -6.08 18.96
CA VAL A 448 7.22 -5.52 18.92
C VAL A 448 7.23 -4.05 19.32
N HIS A 449 6.12 -3.34 19.11
CA HIS A 449 5.91 -2.00 19.68
C HIS A 449 5.42 -2.03 21.14
N TYR A 450 5.30 -3.21 21.75
CA TYR A 450 4.89 -3.47 23.14
C TYR A 450 3.45 -3.05 23.46
N MET A 451 2.57 -3.02 22.46
CA MET A 451 1.18 -2.54 22.48
C MET A 451 0.15 -3.68 22.31
N THR A 452 0.51 -4.95 22.53
CA THR A 452 -0.38 -6.11 22.23
C THR A 452 -1.73 -6.06 22.95
N SER A 453 -1.78 -5.48 24.15
CA SER A 453 -3.00 -5.32 24.96
C SER A 453 -3.66 -3.94 24.82
N ALA A 454 -3.15 -3.07 23.95
CA ALA A 454 -3.64 -1.69 23.83
C ALA A 454 -4.96 -1.57 23.04
N VAL A 455 -5.28 -2.54 22.18
CA VAL A 455 -6.50 -2.61 21.36
C VAL A 455 -6.99 -4.05 21.36
N HIS A 456 -8.31 -4.24 21.51
CA HIS A 456 -8.93 -5.57 21.50
C HIS A 456 -8.82 -6.24 20.12
N ASP A 457 -8.56 -7.55 20.06
CA ASP A 457 -8.38 -8.31 18.80
C ASP A 457 -9.54 -8.08 17.81
N LEU A 458 -10.79 -8.22 18.27
CA LEU A 458 -11.99 -7.93 17.45
C LEU A 458 -12.00 -6.49 16.91
N ALA A 459 -11.59 -5.47 17.68
CA ALA A 459 -11.53 -4.09 17.17
C ALA A 459 -10.48 -3.93 16.06
N LEU A 460 -9.37 -4.69 16.11
CA LEU A 460 -8.39 -4.74 15.02
C LEU A 460 -8.92 -5.50 13.79
N GLU A 461 -9.78 -6.50 13.98
CA GLU A 461 -10.50 -7.15 12.88
C GLU A 461 -11.51 -6.22 12.23
N MET A 462 -12.23 -5.41 13.01
CA MET A 462 -13.12 -4.37 12.48
C MET A 462 -12.35 -3.39 11.58
N ILE A 463 -11.19 -2.88 12.04
CA ILE A 463 -10.33 -1.97 11.25
C ILE A 463 -9.81 -2.66 9.97
N VAL A 464 -9.54 -3.97 10.01
CA VAL A 464 -9.23 -4.75 8.79
C VAL A 464 -10.41 -4.77 7.84
N VAL A 465 -11.63 -5.08 8.32
CA VAL A 465 -12.82 -5.14 7.45
C VAL A 465 -13.03 -3.79 6.75
N SER A 466 -12.93 -2.67 7.46
CA SER A 466 -13.06 -1.33 6.83
C SER A 466 -12.00 -1.02 5.76
N VAL A 467 -10.86 -1.73 5.74
CA VAL A 467 -9.82 -1.60 4.70
C VAL A 467 -10.09 -2.49 3.47
N PHE A 468 -10.84 -3.59 3.65
CA PHE A 468 -11.29 -4.45 2.54
C PHE A 468 -12.62 -4.01 1.93
N GLU A 469 -13.45 -3.34 2.73
CA GLU A 469 -14.72 -2.71 2.33
C GLU A 469 -14.53 -1.20 2.03
N ASP A 470 -13.30 -0.70 1.92
CA ASP A 470 -13.01 0.66 1.44
C ASP A 470 -13.51 0.79 0.01
N VAL A 471 -14.54 1.62 -0.18
CA VAL A 471 -15.21 1.79 -1.47
C VAL A 471 -14.29 2.47 -2.49
N ALA A 472 -13.44 3.40 -2.06
CA ALA A 472 -12.63 4.23 -2.96
C ALA A 472 -11.32 3.58 -3.44
N GLN A 473 -10.91 2.47 -2.82
CA GLN A 473 -9.68 1.76 -3.16
C GLN A 473 -9.98 0.31 -3.56
N PRO A 474 -9.31 -0.25 -4.59
CA PRO A 474 -9.43 -1.68 -4.86
C PRO A 474 -8.93 -2.48 -3.64
N PRO A 475 -9.58 -3.58 -3.24
CA PRO A 475 -9.22 -4.33 -2.04
C PRO A 475 -7.76 -4.82 -2.11
N PRO A 476 -7.01 -4.80 -1.00
CA PRO A 476 -5.58 -5.10 -1.02
C PRO A 476 -5.33 -6.57 -1.39
N GLN A 477 -4.51 -6.81 -2.42
CA GLN A 477 -4.25 -8.16 -2.95
C GLN A 477 -3.19 -8.93 -2.16
N THR A 478 -2.39 -8.24 -1.32
CA THR A 478 -1.49 -8.88 -0.36
C THR A 478 -1.86 -8.53 1.07
N SER A 479 -1.55 -9.44 1.98
CA SER A 479 -1.66 -9.17 3.41
C SER A 479 -0.75 -8.02 3.89
N VAL A 480 0.29 -7.60 3.12
CA VAL A 480 1.19 -6.49 3.48
C VAL A 480 0.51 -5.17 3.18
N ALA A 481 -0.12 -5.07 2.00
CA ALA A 481 -0.93 -3.91 1.63
C ALA A 481 -2.09 -3.74 2.61
N ALA A 482 -2.80 -4.83 2.93
CA ALA A 482 -3.86 -4.80 3.94
C ALA A 482 -3.34 -4.29 5.29
N PHE A 483 -2.20 -4.81 5.76
CA PHE A 483 -1.60 -4.36 7.02
C PHE A 483 -1.17 -2.88 6.97
N ARG A 484 -0.55 -2.42 5.88
CA ARG A 484 -0.13 -1.02 5.68
C ARG A 484 -1.32 -0.06 5.63
N ARG A 485 -2.39 -0.43 4.92
CA ARG A 485 -3.63 0.36 4.85
C ARG A 485 -4.36 0.41 6.20
N VAL A 486 -4.30 -0.63 7.02
CA VAL A 486 -4.76 -0.58 8.43
C VAL A 486 -3.99 0.47 9.22
N LEU A 487 -2.65 0.54 9.09
CA LEU A 487 -1.86 1.58 9.75
C LEU A 487 -2.17 2.98 9.19
N GLU A 488 -2.39 3.10 7.87
CA GLU A 488 -2.75 4.37 7.22
C GLU A 488 -4.13 4.86 7.67
N LEU A 489 -5.13 3.99 7.75
CA LEU A 489 -6.45 4.28 8.30
C LEU A 489 -6.35 4.72 9.76
N ILE A 490 -5.55 4.05 10.59
CA ILE A 490 -5.32 4.46 11.98
C ILE A 490 -4.70 5.87 12.07
N CYS A 491 -3.77 6.22 11.18
CA CYS A 491 -3.19 7.57 11.12
C CYS A 491 -4.16 8.64 10.59
N ARG A 492 -4.94 8.29 9.56
CA ARG A 492 -5.74 9.25 8.77
C ARG A 492 -7.12 9.49 9.38
N HIS A 493 -7.71 8.47 10.03
CA HIS A 493 -9.05 8.57 10.60
C HIS A 493 -9.08 9.55 11.77
N ASN A 494 -10.02 10.50 11.74
CA ASN A 494 -10.19 11.45 12.82
C ASN A 494 -11.03 10.85 13.95
N TRP A 495 -10.40 9.99 14.77
CA TRP A 495 -10.99 9.34 15.95
C TRP A 495 -11.64 10.29 16.96
N THR A 496 -11.31 11.58 16.94
CA THR A 496 -11.97 12.57 17.82
C THR A 496 -13.31 13.05 17.27
N ALA A 497 -13.43 13.21 15.94
CA ALA A 497 -14.56 13.86 15.29
C ALA A 497 -15.51 12.94 14.52
N ARG A 498 -15.09 11.73 14.12
CA ARG A 498 -15.94 10.74 13.41
C ARG A 498 -15.78 9.33 14.01
N PRO A 499 -16.86 8.54 14.14
CA PRO A 499 -16.74 7.10 14.40
C PRO A 499 -16.19 6.39 13.16
N LEU A 500 -15.66 5.18 13.32
CA LEU A 500 -15.47 4.26 12.20
C LEU A 500 -16.77 3.48 12.01
N LEU A 501 -17.42 3.61 10.85
CA LEU A 501 -18.66 2.92 10.52
C LEU A 501 -18.34 1.66 9.70
N ILE A 502 -18.94 0.53 10.06
CA ILE A 502 -18.81 -0.74 9.32
C ILE A 502 -20.21 -1.35 9.19
N ASP A 503 -20.73 -1.33 7.98
CA ASP A 503 -21.98 -2.00 7.63
C ASP A 503 -21.68 -3.39 7.06
N PHE A 504 -22.00 -4.42 7.83
CA PHE A 504 -21.83 -5.82 7.46
C PHE A 504 -22.97 -6.35 6.58
N ASP A 505 -24.15 -5.75 6.72
CA ASP A 505 -25.38 -6.26 6.12
C ASP A 505 -25.82 -5.41 4.90
N ASN A 506 -25.11 -4.31 4.58
CA ASN A 506 -25.51 -3.25 3.65
C ASN A 506 -26.94 -2.75 3.95
N ALA A 507 -27.21 -2.54 5.24
CA ALA A 507 -28.52 -2.21 5.77
C ALA A 507 -28.73 -0.70 5.96
N TRP A 508 -27.67 0.09 6.13
CA TRP A 508 -27.75 1.50 6.50
C TRP A 508 -27.94 2.41 5.27
N ASP A 509 -29.00 3.21 5.29
CA ASP A 509 -29.19 4.33 4.36
C ASP A 509 -28.56 5.64 4.88
N GLU A 510 -28.62 6.69 4.06
CA GLU A 510 -28.12 8.04 4.39
C GLU A 510 -28.64 8.56 5.74
N LYS A 511 -29.90 8.29 6.06
CA LYS A 511 -30.58 8.80 7.25
C LYS A 511 -30.17 7.99 8.48
N GLU A 512 -29.94 6.69 8.33
CA GLU A 512 -29.41 5.85 9.38
C GLU A 512 -27.95 6.22 9.71
N ILE A 513 -27.10 6.43 8.69
CA ILE A 513 -25.73 6.91 8.88
C ILE A 513 -25.72 8.27 9.61
N ALA A 514 -26.48 9.26 9.11
CA ALA A 514 -26.54 10.59 9.72
C ALA A 514 -27.04 10.53 11.18
N LYS A 515 -27.97 9.63 11.50
CA LYS A 515 -28.47 9.39 12.87
C LYS A 515 -27.42 8.73 13.77
N LEU A 516 -26.62 7.81 13.25
CA LEU A 516 -25.49 7.22 13.99
C LEU A 516 -24.42 8.27 14.30
N GLU A 517 -24.10 9.15 13.34
CA GLU A 517 -23.17 10.27 13.56
C GLU A 517 -23.71 11.30 14.56
N GLU A 518 -24.99 11.68 14.47
CA GLU A 518 -25.62 12.61 15.42
C GLU A 518 -25.59 12.03 16.86
N ASN A 519 -25.86 10.73 17.01
CA ASN A 519 -25.76 10.03 18.29
C ASN A 519 -24.31 9.96 18.80
N PHE A 520 -23.33 9.71 17.91
CA PHE A 520 -21.92 9.75 18.26
C PHE A 520 -21.52 11.14 18.80
N VAL A 521 -21.92 12.23 18.14
CA VAL A 521 -21.62 13.60 18.60
C VAL A 521 -22.23 13.87 19.99
N LYS A 522 -23.49 13.47 20.22
CA LYS A 522 -24.16 13.60 21.53
C LYS A 522 -23.46 12.78 22.63
N MET A 523 -23.01 11.57 22.31
CA MET A 523 -22.41 10.64 23.27
C MET A 523 -20.88 10.82 23.43
N ARG A 524 -20.23 11.60 22.56
CA ARG A 524 -18.76 11.75 22.50
C ARG A 524 -18.06 11.96 23.84
N PRO A 525 -18.59 12.75 24.81
CA PRO A 525 -17.94 12.98 26.10
C PRO A 525 -17.77 11.73 26.98
N ILE A 526 -18.57 10.68 26.75
CA ILE A 526 -18.53 9.42 27.52
C ILE A 526 -18.07 8.21 26.69
N LEU A 527 -17.84 8.40 25.38
CA LEU A 527 -17.33 7.35 24.49
C LEU A 527 -15.80 7.24 24.54
N PRO A 528 -15.23 6.04 24.30
CA PRO A 528 -13.78 5.85 24.23
C PRO A 528 -13.12 6.70 23.13
N PRO A 529 -11.77 6.80 23.12
CA PRO A 529 -11.03 7.52 22.09
C PRO A 529 -11.22 6.92 20.70
N MET A 530 -11.24 5.59 20.61
CA MET A 530 -11.52 4.81 19.40
C MET A 530 -12.96 4.31 19.46
N VAL A 531 -13.79 4.64 18.47
CA VAL A 531 -15.19 4.21 18.39
C VAL A 531 -15.42 3.55 17.05
N ILE A 532 -15.93 2.32 17.05
CA ILE A 532 -16.15 1.50 15.85
C ILE A 532 -17.59 0.97 15.88
N ILE A 533 -18.49 1.65 15.17
CA ILE A 533 -19.92 1.36 15.12
C ILE A 533 -20.18 0.27 14.07
N THR A 534 -20.99 -0.73 14.45
CA THR A 534 -21.37 -1.87 13.59
C THR A 534 -22.87 -2.12 13.72
N ASN A 535 -23.47 -2.92 12.82
CA ASN A 535 -24.89 -3.31 12.91
C ASN A 535 -25.23 -3.98 14.26
N GLU A 536 -24.26 -4.60 14.94
CA GLU A 536 -24.42 -5.26 16.24
C GLU A 536 -24.01 -4.40 17.46
N ASP A 537 -23.32 -3.28 17.22
CA ASP A 537 -22.99 -2.29 18.25
C ASP A 537 -23.19 -0.85 17.72
N PRO A 538 -24.41 -0.31 17.81
CA PRO A 538 -24.72 1.07 17.46
C PRO A 538 -24.02 2.13 18.34
N THR A 539 -23.40 1.74 19.46
CA THR A 539 -22.64 2.65 20.34
C THR A 539 -21.15 2.69 20.00
N GLY A 540 -20.65 1.66 19.32
CA GLY A 540 -19.27 1.49 18.88
C GLY A 540 -18.23 1.40 19.98
N ALA A 541 -18.63 1.04 21.20
CA ALA A 541 -17.78 0.99 22.38
C ALA A 541 -17.53 -0.44 22.92
N LYS A 542 -18.27 -1.46 22.43
CA LYS A 542 -18.26 -2.85 22.95
C LYS A 542 -16.87 -3.46 23.05
N TRP A 543 -15.99 -3.16 22.08
CA TRP A 543 -14.61 -3.69 22.02
C TRP A 543 -13.53 -2.65 22.30
N THR A 544 -13.89 -1.40 22.57
CA THR A 544 -12.93 -0.29 22.76
C THR A 544 -13.07 0.43 24.11
N ARG A 545 -14.05 0.04 24.94
CA ARG A 545 -14.32 0.62 26.25
C ARG A 545 -13.13 0.53 27.23
N GLU A 546 -12.39 -0.57 27.19
CA GLU A 546 -11.22 -0.79 28.07
C GLU A 546 -9.92 -0.18 27.50
N GLY A 547 -9.87 0.07 26.19
CA GLY A 547 -8.73 0.67 25.51
C GLY A 547 -8.91 0.68 23.98
N PRO A 548 -8.13 1.51 23.25
CA PRO A 548 -6.98 2.29 23.72
C PRO A 548 -7.37 3.58 24.47
N THR A 549 -6.60 3.92 25.51
CA THR A 549 -6.67 5.25 26.15
C THR A 549 -6.13 6.34 25.19
N PRO A 550 -6.41 7.64 25.41
CA PRO A 550 -5.98 8.70 24.48
C PRO A 550 -4.46 8.72 24.22
N LEU A 551 -3.67 8.45 25.25
CA LEU A 551 -2.20 8.37 25.16
C LEU A 551 -1.75 7.13 24.38
N LEU A 552 -2.42 5.99 24.56
CA LEU A 552 -2.12 4.77 23.79
C LEU A 552 -2.49 4.98 22.32
N LEU A 553 -3.66 5.54 22.01
CA LEU A 553 -4.09 5.81 20.65
C LEU A 553 -3.13 6.79 19.94
N LYS A 554 -2.78 7.91 20.57
CA LYS A 554 -1.78 8.85 20.04
C LYS A 554 -0.43 8.19 19.79
N ARG A 555 -0.03 7.24 20.64
CA ARG A 555 1.19 6.46 20.46
C ARG A 555 1.09 5.47 19.31
N ILE A 556 -0.03 4.76 19.13
CA ILE A 556 -0.25 3.88 17.97
C ILE A 556 -0.14 4.70 16.69
N VAL A 557 -0.82 5.85 16.60
CA VAL A 557 -0.74 6.78 15.45
C VAL A 557 0.71 7.17 15.15
N GLY A 558 1.47 7.66 16.14
CA GLY A 558 2.86 8.06 15.92
C GLY A 558 3.79 6.90 15.53
N LEU A 559 3.53 5.68 16.02
CA LEU A 559 4.27 4.48 15.61
C LEU A 559 3.92 4.05 14.19
N SER A 560 2.64 4.12 13.80
CA SER A 560 2.19 3.90 12.42
C SER A 560 2.85 4.90 11.46
N GLU A 561 2.92 6.19 11.83
CA GLU A 561 3.66 7.21 11.07
C GLU A 561 5.15 6.89 10.95
N SER A 562 5.78 6.45 12.04
CA SER A 562 7.20 6.07 12.07
C SER A 562 7.54 4.88 11.15
N MET A 563 6.57 3.97 10.91
CA MET A 563 6.73 2.86 9.98
C MET A 563 6.76 3.32 8.51
N PHE A 564 5.97 4.34 8.15
CA PHE A 564 6.04 4.96 6.82
C PHE A 564 7.36 5.73 6.59
N ALA A 565 7.99 6.19 7.68
CA ALA A 565 9.32 6.81 7.67
C ALA A 565 10.50 5.81 7.73
N PHE A 566 10.23 4.49 7.81
CA PHE A 566 11.22 3.42 7.96
C PHE A 566 12.19 3.60 9.15
N SER A 567 11.73 4.21 10.25
CA SER A 567 12.55 4.37 11.47
C SER A 567 12.50 3.13 12.38
N ASN A 568 13.62 2.82 13.04
CA ASN A 568 13.67 1.75 14.04
C ASN A 568 12.85 2.10 15.30
N VAL A 569 12.34 1.07 15.98
CA VAL A 569 11.63 1.23 17.26
C VAL A 569 12.60 1.68 18.33
N ASP A 570 12.50 2.95 18.76
CA ASP A 570 13.28 3.43 19.89
C ASP A 570 12.68 2.93 21.21
N VAL A 571 13.52 2.28 22.02
CA VAL A 571 13.16 1.75 23.35
C VAL A 571 13.46 2.78 24.45
N SER A 572 14.16 3.88 24.14
CA SER A 572 14.45 4.99 25.07
C SER A 572 13.22 5.74 25.57
N ILE A 573 12.06 5.52 24.94
CA ILE A 573 10.76 6.14 25.25
C ILE A 573 10.09 5.64 26.54
N TYR A 574 10.69 4.64 27.20
CA TYR A 574 10.30 4.10 28.50
C TYR A 574 11.16 4.68 29.61
N ASP A 575 10.55 4.92 30.77
CA ASP A 575 11.24 5.49 31.92
C ASP A 575 12.10 4.43 32.63
N ALA A 576 11.76 3.14 32.46
CA ALA A 576 12.56 1.98 32.85
C ALA A 576 12.22 0.75 32.00
N VAL A 577 13.10 -0.27 32.00
CA VAL A 577 12.87 -1.56 31.31
C VAL A 577 13.27 -2.71 32.25
N ILE A 578 12.38 -3.69 32.41
CA ILE A 578 12.71 -4.98 33.05
C ILE A 578 13.16 -5.94 31.96
N GLU A 579 14.34 -6.54 32.12
CA GLU A 579 14.80 -7.63 31.26
C GLU A 579 14.40 -8.98 31.87
N VAL A 580 13.68 -9.79 31.09
CA VAL A 580 13.21 -11.12 31.45
C VAL A 580 14.21 -12.14 30.93
N TYR A 581 14.60 -13.11 31.77
CA TYR A 581 15.58 -14.12 31.37
C TYR A 581 15.07 -14.92 30.15
N PRO A 582 15.79 -14.95 29.00
CA PRO A 582 15.24 -15.51 27.76
C PRO A 582 14.78 -16.97 27.83
N LYS A 583 15.31 -17.77 28.78
CA LYS A 583 14.88 -19.16 28.99
C LYS A 583 13.48 -19.29 29.58
N VAL A 584 12.94 -18.24 30.19
CA VAL A 584 11.58 -18.17 30.75
C VAL A 584 10.55 -17.81 29.67
N VAL A 585 10.97 -17.13 28.60
CA VAL A 585 10.11 -16.82 27.46
C VAL A 585 9.75 -18.12 26.74
N VAL A 586 8.48 -18.52 26.83
CA VAL A 586 7.96 -19.80 26.26
C VAL A 586 7.79 -19.68 24.73
N ARG A 587 7.38 -18.50 24.26
CA ARG A 587 7.06 -18.24 22.84
C ARG A 587 8.30 -17.91 22.00
N ARG A 588 9.21 -18.88 21.83
CA ARG A 588 10.40 -18.75 20.94
C ARG A 588 10.13 -19.25 19.52
N GLY A 589 10.95 -18.81 18.58
CA GLY A 589 10.86 -19.20 17.17
C GLY A 589 11.19 -20.69 16.93
N VAL A 590 10.71 -21.20 15.79
CA VAL A 590 10.58 -22.62 15.39
C VAL A 590 11.89 -23.44 15.33
N ASN A 591 13.06 -22.84 15.60
CA ASN A 591 14.35 -23.53 15.50
C ASN A 591 14.66 -24.49 16.67
N ASP A 592 13.97 -24.37 17.80
CA ASP A 592 14.06 -25.36 18.88
C ASP A 592 13.19 -26.57 18.52
N ALA A 593 13.83 -27.66 18.08
CA ALA A 593 13.15 -28.91 17.74
C ALA A 593 12.29 -29.39 18.92
N VAL A 594 10.97 -29.45 18.71
CA VAL A 594 9.98 -29.83 19.73
C VAL A 594 10.28 -31.25 20.20
N LYS A 595 10.86 -31.37 21.39
CA LYS A 595 11.04 -32.66 22.05
C LYS A 595 9.68 -33.15 22.49
N MET A 596 9.24 -34.28 21.92
CA MET A 596 8.02 -34.96 22.35
C MET A 596 8.01 -35.15 23.87
N PRO A 597 6.86 -34.94 24.54
CA PRO A 597 6.77 -35.07 25.99
C PRO A 597 7.19 -36.48 26.43
N ARG A 598 7.97 -36.56 27.51
CA ARG A 598 8.51 -37.83 28.03
C ARG A 598 7.46 -38.73 28.70
N ASN A 599 6.29 -38.19 28.97
CA ASN A 599 5.17 -38.90 29.58
C ASN A 599 3.90 -38.57 28.76
N VAL A 600 3.20 -39.61 28.31
CA VAL A 600 1.99 -39.48 27.48
C VAL A 600 0.75 -39.29 28.36
N ASP A 601 0.80 -39.72 29.62
CA ASP A 601 -0.29 -39.62 30.59
C ASP A 601 -0.32 -38.27 31.35
N ALA A 602 0.66 -37.40 31.10
CA ALA A 602 0.72 -36.07 31.70
C ALA A 602 -0.09 -35.08 30.85
N LEU A 603 -1.16 -34.53 31.43
CA LEU A 603 -1.91 -33.43 30.81
C LEU A 603 -0.94 -32.30 30.40
N PRO A 604 -1.01 -31.80 29.15
CA PRO A 604 -0.15 -30.70 28.72
C PRO A 604 -0.49 -29.44 29.54
N VAL A 605 0.54 -28.68 29.92
CA VAL A 605 0.33 -27.36 30.54
C VAL A 605 -0.15 -26.40 29.46
N LEU A 606 -1.47 -26.26 29.35
CA LEU A 606 -2.13 -25.36 28.40
C LEU A 606 -2.12 -23.92 28.93
N ASN A 607 -1.97 -22.95 28.02
CA ASN A 607 -2.06 -21.50 28.26
C ASN A 607 -1.10 -20.87 29.30
N PHE A 608 -0.20 -21.63 29.93
CA PHE A 608 0.82 -21.05 30.81
C PHE A 608 1.86 -20.24 30.02
N ASP A 609 1.89 -18.94 30.25
CA ASP A 609 2.98 -18.07 29.82
C ASP A 609 3.44 -17.22 31.01
N PRO A 610 4.60 -17.53 31.63
CA PRO A 610 5.06 -16.86 32.83
C PRO A 610 5.38 -15.37 32.61
N VAL A 611 5.52 -14.91 31.36
CA VAL A 611 5.72 -13.49 31.05
C VAL A 611 4.38 -12.76 31.02
N ASP A 612 3.35 -13.35 30.40
CA ASP A 612 1.98 -12.81 30.46
C ASP A 612 1.47 -12.80 31.92
N ASP A 613 1.63 -13.90 32.66
CA ASP A 613 1.20 -14.01 34.07
C ASP A 613 1.91 -12.99 34.97
N PHE A 614 3.23 -12.79 34.77
CA PHE A 614 3.99 -11.78 35.51
C PHE A 614 3.51 -10.36 35.19
N VAL A 615 3.19 -10.04 33.94
CA VAL A 615 2.66 -8.72 33.58
C VAL A 615 1.21 -8.54 34.03
N CYS A 616 0.40 -9.60 34.07
CA CYS A 616 -0.91 -9.57 34.72
C CYS A 616 -0.78 -9.23 36.22
N ALA A 617 0.16 -9.85 36.93
CA ALA A 617 0.45 -9.53 38.33
C ALA A 617 0.97 -8.09 38.51
N LEU A 618 1.87 -7.61 37.63
CA LEU A 618 2.34 -6.22 37.65
C LEU A 618 1.20 -5.22 37.45
N ASN A 619 0.30 -5.45 36.49
CA ASN A 619 -0.86 -4.59 36.30
C ASN A 619 -1.80 -4.64 37.52
N ALA A 620 -2.14 -5.82 38.04
CA ALA A 620 -3.04 -5.96 39.19
C ALA A 620 -2.58 -5.14 40.41
N HIS A 621 -1.27 -5.08 40.67
CA HIS A 621 -0.72 -4.37 41.83
C HIS A 621 -0.32 -2.92 41.53
N PHE A 622 0.22 -2.61 40.36
CA PHE A 622 0.91 -1.35 40.07
C PHE A 622 0.30 -0.51 38.93
N GLN A 623 -0.79 -0.95 38.28
CA GLN A 623 -1.45 -0.18 37.21
C GLN A 623 -1.87 1.25 37.62
N HIS A 624 -1.99 1.53 38.91
CA HIS A 624 -2.35 2.85 39.41
C HIS A 624 -1.18 3.85 39.36
N VAL A 625 0.08 3.38 39.42
CA VAL A 625 1.30 4.22 39.38
C VAL A 625 2.01 4.14 38.03
N ALA A 626 1.95 2.99 37.35
CA ALA A 626 2.69 2.74 36.12
C ALA A 626 1.84 2.06 35.04
N LEU A 627 2.35 2.12 33.81
CA LEU A 627 1.87 1.37 32.64
C LEU A 627 2.96 0.39 32.21
N PHE A 628 2.58 -0.87 32.02
CA PHE A 628 3.49 -1.95 31.63
C PHE A 628 3.25 -2.36 30.18
N PHE A 629 4.33 -2.38 29.41
CA PHE A 629 4.32 -2.63 27.97
C PHE A 629 5.21 -3.83 27.68
N TRP A 630 4.72 -4.86 27.00
CA TRP A 630 5.50 -6.07 26.69
C TRP A 630 5.15 -6.67 25.32
N ASN A 631 6.11 -7.42 24.77
CA ASN A 631 5.89 -8.22 23.57
C ASN A 631 5.38 -9.62 23.98
N LYS A 632 4.04 -9.76 24.00
CA LYS A 632 3.31 -11.00 24.26
C LYS A 632 3.72 -12.17 23.34
N TYR A 633 4.37 -11.93 22.20
CA TYR A 633 4.76 -12.98 21.24
C TYR A 633 6.27 -13.27 21.22
N GLY A 634 6.90 -13.28 22.40
CA GLY A 634 8.29 -13.72 22.57
C GLY A 634 9.30 -12.63 22.92
N GLY A 635 8.86 -11.57 23.60
CA GLY A 635 9.76 -10.56 24.18
C GLY A 635 10.47 -11.04 25.44
N ASP A 636 11.73 -10.63 25.57
CA ASP A 636 12.58 -10.72 26.76
C ASP A 636 12.64 -9.39 27.53
N ARG A 637 11.72 -8.45 27.27
CA ARG A 637 11.70 -7.10 27.85
C ARG A 637 10.28 -6.61 28.16
N ILE A 638 10.14 -5.88 29.26
CA ILE A 638 8.92 -5.18 29.68
C ILE A 638 9.28 -3.71 29.92
N GLY A 639 8.77 -2.81 29.08
CA GLY A 639 8.91 -1.36 29.25
C GLY A 639 7.94 -0.82 30.30
N ILE A 640 8.43 0.08 31.15
CA ILE A 640 7.64 0.77 32.18
C ILE A 640 7.49 2.23 31.77
N LYS A 641 6.28 2.77 31.92
CA LYS A 641 6.06 4.22 31.90
C LYS A 641 5.32 4.65 33.16
N TRP A 642 5.89 5.58 33.91
CA TRP A 642 5.24 6.15 35.09
C TRP A 642 4.06 7.02 34.66
N LYS A 643 2.95 6.91 35.39
CA LYS A 643 1.85 7.85 35.23
C LYS A 643 2.29 9.19 35.82
N PRO A 644 1.97 10.33 35.16
CA PRO A 644 2.25 11.64 35.73
C PRO A 644 1.56 11.70 37.09
N HIS A 645 2.35 11.96 38.14
CA HIS A 645 1.81 12.01 39.49
C HIS A 645 0.87 13.21 39.59
N GLU A 646 -0.37 12.98 40.02
CA GLU A 646 -1.14 14.05 40.64
C GLU A 646 -0.35 14.54 41.86
N ILE A 647 -0.13 15.85 41.95
CA ILE A 647 0.68 16.47 42.98
C ILE A 647 0.12 16.06 44.34
N GLU A 648 0.96 15.41 45.14
CA GLU A 648 0.74 14.84 46.47
C GLU A 648 -0.65 15.10 47.09
N VAL A 649 -1.57 14.13 46.96
CA VAL A 649 -2.71 14.08 47.87
C VAL A 649 -2.16 13.74 49.27
N PRO A 650 -2.25 14.64 50.27
CA PRO A 650 -1.68 14.38 51.59
C PRO A 650 -2.32 13.14 52.21
N ALA A 651 -1.48 12.27 52.77
CA ALA A 651 -1.86 10.92 53.17
C ALA A 651 -3.07 10.91 54.12
N LYS A 652 -4.22 10.43 53.64
CA LYS A 652 -5.31 9.97 54.51
C LYS A 652 -4.92 8.64 55.14
N VAL A 653 -4.15 8.74 56.22
CA VAL A 653 -4.05 7.66 57.21
C VAL A 653 -5.46 7.36 57.72
N ARG A 654 -5.82 6.07 57.76
CA ARG A 654 -7.10 5.59 58.31
C ARG A 654 -7.07 5.56 59.83
#